data_AF-A0A9D2CYT2-F1
#
_entry.id   AF-A0A9D2CYT2-F1
#
_cell.length_a   1.000
_cell.length_b   1.000
_cell.length_c   1.000
_cell.angle_alpha   90.00
_cell.angle_beta   90.00
_cell.angle_gamma   90.00
#
_symmetry.space_group_name_H-M   'P 1'
#
loop_
_entity.id
_entity.type
_entity.pdbx_description
1 polymer ?
#
loop_
_entity_poly.entity_id
_entity_poly.type
_entity_poly.pdbx_seq_one_letter_code
_entity_poly.pdbx_strand_id
1 'polypeptide(L)'
;MAKLHKILQRLPYCVKSRGAKIASRHIFIVFYPPPNGTGAFSAILNKGKENMAICEQNNLKALQEKDAPLVSVVIPVYNNELYLSDALDSLVRQTYKKLEIILVDDASPGNVEPIFEKYKSKCPEYIWKLIKKEKNGRIFHARATGFAAASGDFITSIDGDDTVSCDFYYQLVKKALGSNADVVMTDFVFNFKYDMPPRMTYYPLDPLYLTDFCWENEEILKNFFEYHGTLFSLHAVWNKIYRRTLWEQAQKYVEEVKTPLILCEDILMNIFLLAFAKKMVNTHGVRFYHTIRSESESCNITVSEQKILNAFQNVKDAFDVSLAFLTQIEKAGNFFEEQNRQYYESLVAAYFSYIQNDSSISSNKKHSLYEKISRILQNEDRPTLKFNLFESVMAPFDDTQERLLEAIADKNVTCVSFDIFDTLIERPFFNADDTFSFLSREVNGQDARPFYFDFASERKNAERKARKLSLLENGNTEIALKDIYRILVQDTALTEEEAARIMQREIELEAKFCRKRSAGYTLYDYALRRGKKIICVSDMYLPSDILKNILKKNGYTQIEDVFVSCEEHAGKGDGLFSAVLARLHLCPKNILHIGDNYGADILKPSELKMAGKQSERYIPSARDLLANKAAFKHHTGDLFEKLLGDPNDPYSPLGFLGTRCLAGVAANYIFRNPFINFEKHSALNGDPLAFGYLILGTYFFSIAKWVLDKACEGGYDTIHFFARDGYYIKQAYDILASHSNKKCPSSHYFYTSRRATIPWMIEKTGDIYNLSDTVNYQSFTPFELISQLEPLIDGSAFAQARELLKQARISPDVRFTEIAEWKNFCKLFDERFFSQEKTAAYRAALQKAVCRIFGEHDCIFDTGYSLRFQMLLKALTGISADTLYLYYNDEKTIYRAEKSEVRFSAMSPASANVYRLQLTEHLLCTEKEPTVLGYELKNDSLVCKFAEPTMDFAQTKLLTIAQQNGVQFVADFAEVFGSDWEWLPYRYTDRPFNAFLKYASPIDYSFCRSTKYIDTLDTDTDTVENKWKNLQKIERRISSPENSAMQKLRAELTALKNSRSYRLGRSLTWFPRKVRGFFRHWKESGLKATLRLFMQKIKRRLHTKKAPR
;
A
#
# COMPACT_ATOMS: atom_id res chain seq x y z
N MET A 1 34.81 12.09 -7.66
CA MET A 1 34.64 11.86 -9.12
C MET A 1 35.96 11.72 -9.89
N ALA A 2 36.89 12.70 -9.88
CA ALA A 2 38.15 12.60 -10.64
C ALA A 2 39.11 11.47 -10.18
N LYS A 3 39.11 11.10 -8.89
CA LYS A 3 39.86 9.93 -8.37
C LYS A 3 39.28 8.58 -8.83
N LEU A 4 37.97 8.52 -9.10
CA LEU A 4 37.29 7.30 -9.58
C LEU A 4 37.67 6.99 -11.04
N HIS A 5 37.92 8.03 -11.83
CA HIS A 5 38.30 7.90 -13.24
C HIS A 5 39.72 7.33 -13.43
N LYS A 6 40.66 7.60 -12.50
CA LYS A 6 42.04 7.07 -12.54
C LYS A 6 42.14 5.59 -12.15
N ILE A 7 41.19 5.06 -11.38
CA ILE A 7 41.16 3.65 -10.96
C ILE A 7 40.64 2.76 -12.10
N LEU A 8 39.67 3.25 -12.88
CA LEU A 8 39.06 2.52 -13.99
C LEU A 8 39.98 2.33 -15.22
N GLN A 9 41.05 3.13 -15.36
CA GLN A 9 42.03 3.00 -16.45
C GLN A 9 43.10 1.93 -16.21
N ARG A 10 43.13 1.27 -15.03
CA ARG A 10 44.14 0.25 -14.68
C ARG A 10 43.64 -1.20 -14.79
N LEU A 11 42.42 -1.43 -15.26
CA LEU A 11 41.88 -2.78 -15.46
C LEU A 11 42.33 -3.36 -16.82
N PRO A 12 42.96 -4.54 -16.85
CA PRO A 12 43.62 -5.08 -18.04
C PRO A 12 42.68 -5.92 -18.91
N TYR A 13 41.70 -5.30 -19.58
CA TYR A 13 40.99 -5.94 -20.71
C TYR A 13 40.56 -4.85 -21.70
N CYS A 14 41.43 -4.56 -22.68
CA CYS A 14 41.16 -3.63 -23.76
C CYS A 14 41.45 -4.32 -25.09
N VAL A 15 40.42 -4.96 -25.68
CA VAL A 15 40.44 -5.36 -27.08
C VAL A 15 39.98 -4.15 -27.91
N LYS A 16 40.87 -3.67 -28.78
CA LYS A 16 40.63 -2.59 -29.73
C LYS A 16 39.62 -3.05 -30.79
N SER A 17 38.45 -2.44 -30.85
CA SER A 17 37.73 -2.24 -32.12
C SER A 17 37.18 -0.82 -32.19
N ARG A 18 37.56 -0.13 -33.26
CA ARG A 18 37.17 1.25 -33.57
C ARG A 18 35.77 1.24 -34.18
N GLY A 19 34.89 2.10 -33.68
CA GLY A 19 33.72 2.58 -34.43
C GLY A 19 32.35 2.10 -33.95
N ALA A 20 31.84 2.68 -32.87
CA ALA A 20 30.40 2.89 -32.67
C ALA A 20 30.18 3.99 -31.63
N LYS A 21 29.48 5.06 -32.04
CA LYS A 21 29.13 6.22 -31.23
C LYS A 21 28.08 5.84 -30.17
N ILE A 22 28.40 6.19 -28.92
CA ILE A 22 27.49 6.63 -27.84
C ILE A 22 26.26 5.74 -27.60
N ALA A 23 26.41 4.78 -26.68
CA ALA A 23 25.32 4.21 -25.91
C ALA A 23 25.63 4.41 -24.43
N SER A 24 25.12 5.50 -23.84
CA SER A 24 25.09 5.66 -22.39
C SER A 24 24.06 4.70 -21.80
N ARG A 25 24.58 3.63 -21.19
CA ARG A 25 23.84 2.62 -20.44
C ARG A 25 22.89 3.27 -19.43
N HIS A 26 21.61 2.95 -19.57
CA HIS A 26 20.60 3.17 -18.53
C HIS A 26 20.77 2.08 -17.50
N ILE A 27 21.53 2.40 -16.45
CA ILE A 27 21.66 1.57 -15.26
C ILE A 27 20.58 2.06 -14.30
N PHE A 28 19.48 1.34 -14.18
CA PHE A 28 18.55 1.47 -13.05
C PHE A 28 19.11 0.61 -11.92
N ILE A 29 20.04 1.15 -11.15
CA ILE A 29 20.33 0.58 -9.83
C ILE A 29 19.23 1.08 -8.90
N VAL A 30 18.47 0.16 -8.31
CA VAL A 30 17.71 0.40 -7.08
C VAL A 30 18.75 0.73 -6.00
N PHE A 31 19.07 2.01 -5.85
CA PHE A 31 19.86 2.46 -4.71
C PHE A 31 18.93 2.50 -3.50
N TYR A 32 19.17 1.62 -2.54
CA TYR A 32 18.98 1.99 -1.13
C TYR A 32 19.92 3.17 -0.88
N PRO A 33 19.42 4.38 -0.56
CA PRO A 33 20.32 5.46 -0.23
C PRO A 33 20.99 5.09 1.10
N PRO A 34 22.32 5.27 1.24
CA PRO A 34 22.89 5.38 2.57
C PRO A 34 22.17 6.51 3.32
N PRO A 35 22.07 6.46 4.66
CA PRO A 35 21.22 7.32 5.50
C PRO A 35 21.38 8.85 5.35
N ASN A 36 22.32 9.31 4.52
CA ASN A 36 22.78 10.69 4.39
C ASN A 36 22.63 11.29 2.97
N GLY A 37 21.80 10.74 2.07
CA GLY A 37 21.68 11.23 0.69
C GLY A 37 20.25 11.39 0.17
N THR A 38 19.64 12.57 0.34
CA THR A 38 18.24 12.87 -0.03
C THR A 38 18.07 13.61 -1.36
N GLY A 39 19.11 14.30 -1.85
CA GLY A 39 19.04 15.08 -3.10
C GLY A 39 18.94 14.27 -4.40
N ALA A 40 19.16 12.95 -4.36
CA ALA A 40 19.11 12.09 -5.54
C ALA A 40 17.68 11.58 -5.86
N PHE A 41 16.78 11.50 -4.87
CA PHE A 41 15.52 10.78 -5.03
C PHE A 41 14.51 11.50 -5.96
N SER A 42 14.27 12.80 -5.77
CA SER A 42 13.31 13.55 -6.61
C SER A 42 13.83 13.84 -8.02
N ALA A 43 15.15 14.07 -8.17
CA ALA A 43 15.77 14.30 -9.47
C ALA A 43 15.84 13.01 -10.32
N ILE A 44 16.03 11.84 -9.70
CA ILE A 44 15.96 10.53 -10.37
C ILE A 44 14.52 10.20 -10.76
N LEU A 45 13.53 10.50 -9.91
CA LEU A 45 12.10 10.31 -10.23
C LEU A 45 11.65 11.19 -11.41
N ASN A 46 12.02 12.47 -11.44
CA ASN A 46 11.60 13.39 -12.50
C ASN A 46 12.30 13.12 -13.84
N LYS A 47 13.62 12.86 -13.85
CA LYS A 47 14.31 12.39 -15.07
C LYS A 47 13.84 11.01 -15.52
N GLY A 48 13.45 10.14 -14.58
CA GLY A 48 12.85 8.83 -14.85
C GLY A 48 11.49 8.96 -15.56
N LYS A 49 10.62 9.88 -15.11
CA LYS A 49 9.32 10.19 -15.71
C LYS A 49 9.45 10.76 -17.12
N GLU A 50 10.36 11.71 -17.35
CA GLU A 50 10.60 12.29 -18.68
C GLU A 50 11.19 11.29 -19.69
N ASN A 51 12.18 10.49 -19.27
CA ASN A 51 12.76 9.44 -20.12
C ASN A 51 11.76 8.29 -20.38
N MET A 52 10.91 7.95 -19.41
CA MET A 52 9.80 7.00 -19.63
C MET A 52 8.82 7.52 -20.67
N ALA A 53 8.43 8.79 -20.63
CA ALA A 53 7.48 9.34 -21.60
C ALA A 53 8.00 9.28 -23.04
N ILE A 54 9.30 9.54 -23.25
CA ILE A 54 9.95 9.45 -24.58
C ILE A 54 10.09 7.98 -25.04
N CYS A 55 10.51 7.07 -24.15
CA CYS A 55 10.54 5.64 -24.45
C CYS A 55 9.13 5.09 -24.74
N GLU A 56 8.14 5.49 -23.96
CA GLU A 56 6.75 5.05 -24.11
C GLU A 56 6.19 5.51 -25.47
N GLN A 57 6.46 6.74 -25.90
CA GLN A 57 6.06 7.21 -27.24
C GLN A 57 6.71 6.42 -28.39
N ASN A 58 8.00 6.07 -28.28
CA ASN A 58 8.68 5.27 -29.30
C ASN A 58 8.20 3.82 -29.33
N ASN A 59 7.93 3.22 -28.16
CA ASN A 59 7.39 1.87 -28.05
C ASN A 59 5.94 1.77 -28.51
N LEU A 60 5.12 2.80 -28.27
CA LEU A 60 3.75 2.89 -28.79
C LEU A 60 3.73 2.94 -30.32
N LYS A 61 4.69 3.63 -30.95
CA LYS A 61 4.84 3.61 -32.41
C LYS A 61 5.21 2.21 -32.92
N ALA A 62 6.18 1.53 -32.29
CA ALA A 62 6.57 0.16 -32.66
C ALA A 62 5.41 -0.85 -32.56
N LEU A 63 4.50 -0.68 -31.58
CA LEU A 63 3.30 -1.51 -31.42
C LEU A 63 2.21 -1.26 -32.48
N GLN A 64 2.26 -0.12 -33.18
CA GLN A 64 1.31 0.28 -34.23
C GLN A 64 1.83 -0.01 -35.65
N GLU A 65 3.08 -0.44 -35.79
CA GLU A 65 3.74 -0.69 -37.07
C GLU A 65 3.64 -2.18 -37.50
N LYS A 66 3.99 -2.45 -38.77
CA LYS A 66 4.00 -3.82 -39.34
C LYS A 66 4.95 -4.76 -38.58
N ASP A 67 5.91 -4.20 -37.86
CA ASP A 67 7.02 -4.85 -37.17
C ASP A 67 6.75 -5.14 -35.68
N ALA A 68 5.51 -5.02 -35.21
CA ALA A 68 5.13 -5.39 -33.85
C ALA A 68 5.52 -6.87 -33.53
N PRO A 69 6.13 -7.17 -32.37
CA PRO A 69 6.65 -8.50 -32.04
C PRO A 69 5.62 -9.62 -32.07
N LEU A 70 5.95 -10.77 -32.63
CA LEU A 70 5.03 -11.93 -32.59
C LEU A 70 5.08 -12.60 -31.21
N VAL A 71 3.92 -12.92 -30.63
CA VAL A 71 3.83 -13.71 -29.38
C VAL A 71 3.29 -15.10 -29.71
N SER A 72 4.05 -16.14 -29.38
CA SER A 72 3.62 -17.54 -29.49
C SER A 72 3.00 -18.01 -28.19
N VAL A 73 1.71 -18.31 -28.24
CA VAL A 73 0.89 -18.81 -27.14
C VAL A 73 0.74 -20.33 -27.28
N VAL A 74 1.38 -21.07 -26.38
CA VAL A 74 1.31 -22.53 -26.33
C VAL A 74 0.17 -22.96 -25.42
N ILE A 75 -0.66 -23.89 -25.90
CA ILE A 75 -1.78 -24.47 -25.16
C ILE A 75 -1.58 -25.98 -25.10
N PRO A 76 -1.09 -26.54 -23.97
CA PRO A 76 -1.09 -27.98 -23.76
C PRO A 76 -2.53 -28.48 -23.56
N VAL A 77 -2.90 -29.53 -24.26
CA VAL A 77 -4.25 -30.13 -24.22
C VAL A 77 -4.11 -31.60 -23.87
N TYR A 78 -4.77 -31.99 -22.78
CA TYR A 78 -4.95 -33.39 -22.36
C TYR A 78 -6.19 -33.49 -21.48
N ASN A 79 -7.23 -34.17 -21.96
CA ASN A 79 -8.47 -34.42 -21.20
C ASN A 79 -9.16 -33.14 -20.67
N ASN A 80 -9.06 -32.03 -21.41
CA ASN A 80 -9.68 -30.73 -21.11
C ASN A 80 -10.33 -30.06 -22.34
N GLU A 81 -10.66 -30.84 -23.35
CA GLU A 81 -11.22 -30.41 -24.65
C GLU A 81 -12.55 -29.65 -24.49
N LEU A 82 -13.33 -30.01 -23.47
CA LEU A 82 -14.58 -29.34 -23.12
C LEU A 82 -14.39 -27.85 -22.80
N TYR A 83 -13.23 -27.50 -22.24
CA TYR A 83 -12.93 -26.15 -21.73
C TYR A 83 -12.09 -25.33 -22.72
N LEU A 84 -11.43 -25.99 -23.67
CA LEU A 84 -10.53 -25.38 -24.66
C LEU A 84 -11.13 -24.18 -25.40
N SER A 85 -12.45 -24.18 -25.63
CA SER A 85 -13.13 -23.06 -26.30
C SER A 85 -13.08 -21.76 -25.48
N ASP A 86 -13.11 -21.82 -24.15
CA ASP A 86 -13.00 -20.63 -23.29
C ASP A 86 -11.62 -19.97 -23.44
N ALA A 87 -10.55 -20.77 -23.42
CA ALA A 87 -9.18 -20.32 -23.64
C ALA A 87 -9.04 -19.69 -25.03
N LEU A 88 -9.44 -20.40 -26.09
CA LEU A 88 -9.34 -19.91 -27.48
C LEU A 88 -10.16 -18.64 -27.70
N ASP A 89 -11.37 -18.55 -27.14
CA ASP A 89 -12.20 -17.35 -27.18
C ASP A 89 -11.49 -16.13 -26.56
N SER A 90 -10.81 -16.32 -25.44
CA SER A 90 -10.04 -15.25 -24.79
C SER A 90 -8.85 -14.76 -25.63
N LEU A 91 -8.23 -15.66 -26.41
CA LEU A 91 -7.09 -15.34 -27.30
C LEU A 91 -7.53 -14.61 -28.57
N VAL A 92 -8.62 -15.05 -29.22
CA VAL A 92 -9.09 -14.39 -30.45
C VAL A 92 -9.78 -13.04 -30.16
N ARG A 93 -10.19 -12.80 -28.91
CA ARG A 93 -10.68 -11.50 -28.43
C ARG A 93 -9.56 -10.50 -28.12
N GLN A 94 -8.29 -10.91 -28.12
CA GLN A 94 -7.17 -10.02 -27.78
C GLN A 94 -7.13 -8.78 -28.70
N THR A 95 -6.80 -7.62 -28.12
CA THR A 95 -6.50 -6.41 -28.88
C THR A 95 -5.21 -6.54 -29.67
N TYR A 96 -4.24 -7.30 -29.14
CA TYR A 96 -3.00 -7.63 -29.80
C TYR A 96 -3.23 -8.74 -30.83
N LYS A 97 -3.07 -8.44 -32.12
CA LYS A 97 -3.37 -9.39 -33.22
C LYS A 97 -2.17 -10.20 -33.70
N LYS A 98 -0.95 -9.83 -33.32
CA LYS A 98 0.29 -10.56 -33.67
C LYS A 98 0.48 -11.76 -32.75
N LEU A 99 -0.42 -12.73 -32.84
CA LEU A 99 -0.39 -13.97 -32.06
C LEU A 99 -0.19 -15.19 -32.97
N GLU A 100 0.67 -16.09 -32.53
CA GLU A 100 0.76 -17.47 -32.99
C GLU A 100 0.15 -18.38 -31.91
N ILE A 101 -0.88 -19.13 -32.25
CA ILE A 101 -1.61 -20.02 -31.34
C ILE A 101 -1.22 -21.46 -31.65
N ILE A 102 -0.56 -22.12 -30.71
CA ILE A 102 -0.01 -23.47 -30.86
C ILE A 102 -0.72 -24.42 -29.90
N LEU A 103 -1.57 -25.30 -30.42
CA LEU A 103 -2.20 -26.37 -29.64
C LEU A 103 -1.28 -27.59 -29.66
N VAL A 104 -0.91 -28.06 -28.47
CA VAL A 104 -0.15 -29.30 -28.30
C VAL A 104 -1.09 -30.35 -27.69
N ASP A 105 -1.62 -31.21 -28.55
CA ASP A 105 -2.44 -32.36 -28.14
C ASP A 105 -1.53 -33.47 -27.62
N ASP A 106 -1.48 -33.62 -26.29
CA ASP A 106 -0.61 -34.57 -25.57
C ASP A 106 -1.24 -35.97 -25.49
N ALA A 107 -1.71 -36.47 -26.65
CA ALA A 107 -2.45 -37.72 -26.80
C ALA A 107 -3.78 -37.74 -26.02
N SER A 108 -4.60 -36.70 -26.20
CA SER A 108 -5.89 -36.57 -25.54
C SER A 108 -6.88 -37.66 -25.98
N PRO A 109 -7.78 -38.13 -25.09
CA PRO A 109 -8.79 -39.12 -25.44
C PRO A 109 -9.95 -38.55 -26.28
N GLY A 110 -10.17 -37.23 -26.25
CA GLY A 110 -11.20 -36.52 -27.03
C GLY A 110 -10.68 -35.90 -28.34
N ASN A 111 -11.60 -35.31 -29.10
CA ASN A 111 -11.30 -34.76 -30.42
C ASN A 111 -10.91 -33.27 -30.36
N VAL A 112 -9.61 -32.97 -30.29
CA VAL A 112 -9.05 -31.60 -30.30
C VAL A 112 -9.08 -30.96 -31.70
N GLU A 113 -8.87 -31.76 -32.75
CA GLU A 113 -8.74 -31.30 -34.14
C GLU A 113 -9.98 -30.58 -34.70
N PRO A 114 -11.23 -31.04 -34.47
CA PRO A 114 -12.41 -30.29 -34.89
C PRO A 114 -12.53 -28.91 -34.23
N ILE A 115 -12.12 -28.78 -32.96
CA ILE A 115 -12.10 -27.49 -32.26
C ILE A 115 -11.06 -26.58 -32.92
N PHE A 116 -9.85 -27.09 -33.16
CA PHE A 116 -8.79 -26.35 -33.85
C PHE A 116 -9.23 -25.81 -35.23
N GLU A 117 -9.76 -26.67 -36.10
CA GLU A 117 -10.17 -26.27 -37.45
C GLU A 117 -11.34 -25.27 -37.45
N LYS A 118 -12.25 -25.38 -36.47
CA LYS A 118 -13.33 -24.40 -36.26
C LYS A 118 -12.78 -23.00 -35.95
N TYR A 119 -11.77 -22.88 -35.10
CA TYR A 119 -11.21 -21.57 -34.74
C TYR A 119 -10.30 -21.02 -35.84
N LYS A 120 -9.45 -21.86 -36.43
CA LYS A 120 -8.57 -21.50 -37.54
C LYS A 120 -9.34 -20.95 -38.75
N SER A 121 -10.47 -21.59 -39.10
CA SER A 121 -11.33 -21.11 -40.19
C SER A 121 -12.08 -19.81 -39.87
N LYS A 122 -12.48 -19.60 -38.60
CA LYS A 122 -13.19 -18.39 -38.17
C LYS A 122 -12.28 -17.17 -37.96
N CYS A 123 -11.03 -17.41 -37.57
CA CYS A 123 -10.07 -16.35 -37.24
C CYS A 123 -8.75 -16.56 -38.01
N PRO A 124 -8.76 -16.46 -39.35
CA PRO A 124 -7.60 -16.74 -40.21
C PRO A 124 -6.49 -15.68 -40.09
N GLU A 125 -6.74 -14.55 -39.42
CA GLU A 125 -5.75 -13.50 -39.20
C GLU A 125 -4.63 -13.89 -38.22
N TYR A 126 -4.81 -14.97 -37.45
CA TYR A 126 -3.82 -15.50 -36.52
C TYR A 126 -3.01 -16.65 -37.14
N ILE A 127 -1.81 -16.89 -36.63
CA ILE A 127 -1.01 -18.06 -37.05
C ILE A 127 -1.45 -19.26 -36.19
N TRP A 128 -1.92 -20.34 -36.82
CA TRP A 128 -2.44 -21.52 -36.13
C TRP A 128 -1.55 -22.75 -36.36
N LYS A 129 -1.16 -23.43 -35.28
CA LYS A 129 -0.41 -24.69 -35.31
C LYS A 129 -1.09 -25.73 -34.41
N LEU A 130 -1.20 -26.97 -34.90
CA LEU A 130 -1.63 -28.13 -34.12
C LEU A 130 -0.50 -29.16 -34.14
N ILE A 131 -0.05 -29.58 -32.97
CA ILE A 131 0.97 -30.61 -32.79
C ILE A 131 0.33 -31.76 -32.04
N LYS A 132 0.27 -32.94 -32.66
CA LYS A 132 -0.25 -34.16 -32.04
C LYS A 132 0.91 -35.02 -31.57
N LYS A 133 0.90 -35.40 -30.30
CA LYS A 133 1.90 -36.30 -29.72
C LYS A 133 1.40 -37.74 -29.76
N GLU A 134 2.31 -38.67 -30.03
CA GLU A 134 1.98 -40.11 -30.09
C GLU A 134 1.64 -40.71 -28.71
N LYS A 135 2.20 -40.11 -27.65
CA LYS A 135 2.03 -40.55 -26.26
C LYS A 135 1.95 -39.34 -25.34
N ASN A 136 1.18 -39.50 -24.26
CA ASN A 136 1.09 -38.53 -23.18
C ASN A 136 2.46 -38.37 -22.49
N GLY A 137 3.04 -37.18 -22.65
CA GLY A 137 4.32 -36.80 -22.04
C GLY A 137 4.18 -35.94 -20.79
N ARG A 138 2.95 -35.65 -20.34
CA ARG A 138 2.63 -34.67 -19.30
C ARG A 138 2.92 -33.23 -19.71
N ILE A 139 2.38 -32.31 -18.92
CA ILE A 139 2.29 -30.89 -19.25
C ILE A 139 3.66 -30.23 -19.47
N PHE A 140 4.70 -30.62 -18.71
CA PHE A 140 6.07 -30.14 -18.90
C PHE A 140 6.57 -30.38 -20.33
N HIS A 141 6.45 -31.61 -20.83
CA HIS A 141 6.90 -31.98 -22.17
C HIS A 141 5.97 -31.45 -23.26
N ALA A 142 4.68 -31.28 -22.99
CA ALA A 142 3.75 -30.62 -23.91
C ALA A 142 4.14 -29.15 -24.11
N ARG A 143 4.41 -28.39 -23.03
CA ARG A 143 4.90 -27.01 -23.09
C ARG A 143 6.23 -26.91 -23.84
N ALA A 144 7.19 -27.78 -23.52
CA ALA A 144 8.48 -27.84 -24.20
C ALA A 144 8.33 -28.08 -25.72
N THR A 145 7.43 -28.99 -26.13
CA THR A 145 7.15 -29.27 -27.54
C THR A 145 6.60 -28.02 -28.24
N GLY A 146 5.68 -27.30 -27.58
CA GLY A 146 5.12 -26.06 -28.12
C GLY A 146 6.16 -24.94 -28.23
N PHE A 147 7.00 -24.74 -27.22
CA PHE A 147 8.07 -23.75 -27.24
C PHE A 147 9.13 -24.04 -28.32
N ALA A 148 9.46 -25.31 -28.55
CA ALA A 148 10.35 -25.69 -29.65
C ALA A 148 9.76 -25.37 -31.05
N ALA A 149 8.43 -25.41 -31.19
CA ALA A 149 7.74 -25.10 -32.44
C ALA A 149 7.38 -23.60 -32.60
N ALA A 150 7.61 -22.79 -31.57
CA ALA A 150 7.27 -21.37 -31.54
C ALA A 150 8.18 -20.53 -32.45
N SER A 151 7.58 -19.58 -33.17
CA SER A 151 8.29 -18.66 -34.06
C SER A 151 8.28 -17.19 -33.61
N GLY A 152 7.57 -16.88 -32.52
CA GLY A 152 7.41 -15.53 -32.00
C GLY A 152 8.67 -14.96 -31.35
N ASP A 153 8.76 -13.64 -31.26
CA ASP A 153 9.80 -12.95 -30.48
C ASP A 153 9.66 -13.22 -28.98
N PHE A 154 8.41 -13.40 -28.55
CA PHE A 154 8.05 -13.81 -27.20
C PHE A 154 7.26 -15.11 -27.21
N ILE A 155 7.39 -15.89 -26.13
CA ILE A 155 6.68 -17.14 -25.89
C ILE A 155 5.96 -17.09 -24.54
N THR A 156 4.86 -17.82 -24.43
CA THR A 156 4.05 -17.98 -23.22
C THR A 156 3.28 -19.28 -23.29
N SER A 157 2.84 -19.78 -22.14
CA SER A 157 1.89 -20.91 -22.06
C SER A 157 0.60 -20.45 -21.40
N ILE A 158 -0.53 -21.06 -21.77
CA ILE A 158 -1.82 -20.95 -21.06
C ILE A 158 -2.45 -22.34 -21.06
N ASP A 159 -3.05 -22.73 -19.94
CA ASP A 159 -3.73 -24.03 -19.84
C ASP A 159 -5.12 -23.95 -20.51
N GLY A 160 -5.58 -25.07 -21.08
CA GLY A 160 -6.79 -25.09 -21.92
C GLY A 160 -8.11 -24.71 -21.22
N ASP A 161 -8.12 -24.59 -19.90
CA ASP A 161 -9.24 -24.19 -19.05
C ASP A 161 -9.11 -22.78 -18.45
N ASP A 162 -8.00 -22.09 -18.72
CA ASP A 162 -7.74 -20.75 -18.22
C ASP A 162 -8.07 -19.68 -19.28
N THR A 163 -8.19 -18.41 -18.84
CA THR A 163 -8.47 -17.29 -19.74
C THR A 163 -7.65 -16.05 -19.38
N VAL A 164 -7.56 -15.09 -20.30
CA VAL A 164 -6.81 -13.83 -20.10
C VAL A 164 -7.65 -12.61 -20.46
N SER A 165 -7.37 -11.47 -19.80
CA SER A 165 -7.95 -10.15 -20.12
C SER A 165 -7.82 -9.79 -21.60
N CYS A 166 -8.77 -9.05 -22.19
CA CYS A 166 -8.78 -8.74 -23.63
C CYS A 166 -7.59 -7.89 -24.12
N ASP A 167 -6.90 -7.17 -23.22
CA ASP A 167 -5.73 -6.34 -23.55
C ASP A 167 -4.41 -6.94 -23.04
N PHE A 168 -4.43 -8.20 -22.60
CA PHE A 168 -3.35 -8.86 -21.87
C PHE A 168 -2.01 -8.81 -22.62
N TYR A 169 -1.91 -9.39 -23.82
CA TYR A 169 -0.63 -9.44 -24.52
C TYR A 169 -0.14 -8.08 -25.01
N TYR A 170 -1.06 -7.14 -25.28
CA TYR A 170 -0.66 -5.78 -25.63
C TYR A 170 0.10 -5.14 -24.46
N GLN A 171 -0.44 -5.22 -23.23
CA GLN A 171 0.20 -4.62 -22.05
C GLN A 171 1.53 -5.32 -21.71
N LEU A 172 1.58 -6.65 -21.82
CA LEU A 172 2.81 -7.40 -21.55
C LEU A 172 3.91 -7.06 -22.56
N VAL A 173 3.61 -7.05 -23.86
CA VAL A 173 4.58 -6.66 -24.90
C VAL A 173 4.98 -5.18 -24.75
N LYS A 174 4.04 -4.28 -24.47
CA LYS A 174 4.33 -2.86 -24.19
C LYS A 174 5.33 -2.72 -23.03
N LYS A 175 5.12 -3.43 -21.92
CA LYS A 175 6.05 -3.41 -20.77
C LYS A 175 7.40 -4.03 -21.14
N ALA A 176 7.43 -5.10 -21.93
CA ALA A 176 8.66 -5.76 -22.35
C ALA A 176 9.55 -4.82 -23.19
N LEU A 177 8.95 -4.16 -24.20
CA LEU A 177 9.65 -3.18 -25.03
C LEU A 177 10.03 -1.93 -24.23
N GLY A 178 9.10 -1.43 -23.41
CA GLY A 178 9.26 -0.30 -22.49
C GLY A 178 10.49 -0.39 -21.59
N SER A 179 10.72 -1.57 -21.04
CA SER A 179 11.79 -1.82 -20.08
C SER A 179 12.99 -2.54 -20.69
N ASN A 180 12.90 -2.95 -21.95
CA ASN A 180 13.79 -3.92 -22.59
C ASN A 180 13.97 -5.19 -21.73
N ALA A 181 12.85 -5.72 -21.21
CA ALA A 181 12.84 -6.93 -20.40
C ALA A 181 12.92 -8.19 -21.27
N ASP A 182 13.50 -9.24 -20.69
CA ASP A 182 13.43 -10.59 -21.24
C ASP A 182 12.21 -11.34 -20.69
N VAL A 183 11.72 -10.96 -19.52
CA VAL A 183 10.55 -11.57 -18.87
C VAL A 183 9.65 -10.48 -18.31
N VAL A 184 8.35 -10.58 -18.62
CA VAL A 184 7.32 -9.73 -18.02
C VAL A 184 6.31 -10.62 -17.30
N MET A 185 6.15 -10.40 -16.00
CA MET A 185 5.17 -11.05 -15.15
C MET A 185 3.92 -10.17 -14.94
N THR A 186 2.77 -10.79 -14.74
CA THR A 186 1.53 -10.08 -14.43
C THR A 186 0.74 -10.75 -13.31
N ASP A 187 -0.24 -10.02 -12.80
CA ASP A 187 -1.17 -10.50 -11.78
C ASP A 187 -2.12 -11.58 -12.33
N PHE A 188 -2.58 -12.44 -11.44
CA PHE A 188 -3.60 -13.46 -11.71
C PHE A 188 -4.71 -13.47 -10.66
N VAL A 189 -5.84 -14.06 -11.04
CA VAL A 189 -7.05 -14.19 -10.23
C VAL A 189 -7.52 -15.64 -10.28
N PHE A 190 -7.91 -16.18 -9.12
CA PHE A 190 -8.60 -17.46 -9.07
C PHE A 190 -10.05 -17.29 -9.50
N ASN A 191 -10.46 -18.05 -10.50
CA ASN A 191 -11.80 -18.04 -11.05
C ASN A 191 -12.55 -19.31 -10.67
N PHE A 192 -13.42 -19.22 -9.67
CA PHE A 192 -14.32 -20.30 -9.26
C PHE A 192 -15.63 -20.20 -10.04
N LYS A 193 -15.54 -20.28 -11.38
CA LYS A 193 -16.67 -20.11 -12.31
C LYS A 193 -17.79 -21.15 -12.09
N TYR A 194 -17.43 -22.33 -11.57
CA TYR A 194 -18.34 -23.45 -11.33
C TYR A 194 -18.88 -23.50 -9.89
N ASP A 195 -18.42 -22.61 -8.98
CA ASP A 195 -19.04 -22.45 -7.66
C ASP A 195 -20.45 -21.89 -7.82
N MET A 196 -21.32 -22.13 -6.83
CA MET A 196 -22.67 -21.58 -6.79
C MET A 196 -22.85 -20.74 -5.51
N PRO A 197 -22.80 -19.39 -5.59
CA PRO A 197 -22.60 -18.58 -6.80
C PRO A 197 -21.15 -18.54 -7.29
N PRO A 198 -20.91 -18.23 -8.59
CA PRO A 198 -19.56 -18.03 -9.10
C PRO A 198 -18.86 -16.90 -8.36
N ARG A 199 -17.54 -17.05 -8.16
CA ARG A 199 -16.73 -16.05 -7.47
C ARG A 199 -15.32 -15.98 -8.02
N MET A 200 -14.69 -14.83 -7.86
CA MET A 200 -13.28 -14.61 -8.17
C MET A 200 -12.55 -14.11 -6.93
N THR A 201 -11.33 -14.58 -6.70
CA THR A 201 -10.51 -14.15 -5.56
C THR A 201 -9.03 -14.00 -5.92
N TYR A 202 -8.29 -13.27 -5.09
CA TYR A 202 -6.84 -13.07 -5.22
C TYR A 202 -6.16 -13.07 -3.85
N TYR A 203 -4.83 -13.13 -3.83
CA TYR A 203 -4.01 -13.03 -2.62
C TYR A 203 -3.60 -11.56 -2.37
N PRO A 204 -4.22 -10.82 -1.43
CA PRO A 204 -3.88 -9.42 -1.15
C PRO A 204 -2.52 -9.25 -0.46
N LEU A 205 -1.93 -10.33 0.05
CA LEU A 205 -0.61 -10.32 0.68
C LEU A 205 0.51 -10.74 -0.27
N ASP A 206 0.25 -10.92 -1.56
CA ASP A 206 1.30 -11.19 -2.55
C ASP A 206 2.14 -9.91 -2.79
N PRO A 207 3.42 -9.86 -2.37
CA PRO A 207 4.25 -8.68 -2.50
C PRO A 207 4.52 -8.29 -3.97
N LEU A 208 4.40 -9.24 -4.90
CA LEU A 208 4.59 -9.00 -6.34
C LEU A 208 3.37 -8.33 -6.98
N TYR A 209 2.21 -8.35 -6.31
CA TYR A 209 1.01 -7.58 -6.70
C TYR A 209 1.02 -6.18 -6.09
N LEU A 210 1.66 -6.03 -4.93
CA LEU A 210 1.68 -4.78 -4.17
C LEU A 210 2.75 -3.79 -4.67
N THR A 211 3.77 -4.27 -5.39
CA THR A 211 4.92 -3.43 -5.78
C THR A 211 5.39 -3.71 -7.19
N ASP A 212 5.74 -2.64 -7.93
CA ASP A 212 6.51 -2.75 -9.16
C ASP A 212 7.94 -3.23 -8.83
N PHE A 213 8.48 -4.16 -9.62
CA PHE A 213 9.86 -4.61 -9.51
C PHE A 213 10.58 -4.63 -10.86
N CYS A 214 11.91 -4.56 -10.78
CA CYS A 214 12.82 -4.70 -11.90
C CYS A 214 14.07 -5.42 -11.40
N TRP A 215 14.12 -6.73 -11.65
CA TRP A 215 15.24 -7.58 -11.25
C TRP A 215 16.18 -7.79 -12.43
N GLU A 216 17.48 -7.68 -12.17
CA GLU A 216 18.49 -7.81 -13.21
C GLU A 216 19.52 -8.92 -12.93
N ASN A 217 19.86 -9.69 -13.96
CA ASN A 217 20.88 -10.74 -13.92
C ASN A 217 20.67 -11.75 -12.77
N GLU A 218 21.68 -11.94 -11.90
CA GLU A 218 21.61 -12.88 -10.78
C GLU A 218 20.49 -12.57 -9.77
N GLU A 219 20.07 -11.31 -9.66
CA GLU A 219 18.99 -10.92 -8.75
C GLU A 219 17.69 -11.66 -9.08
N ILE A 220 17.44 -11.97 -10.35
CA ILE A 220 16.23 -12.66 -10.81
C ILE A 220 16.13 -14.04 -10.14
N LEU A 221 17.19 -14.85 -10.25
CA LEU A 221 17.21 -16.16 -9.61
C LEU A 221 17.31 -16.07 -8.09
N LYS A 222 18.07 -15.12 -7.54
CA LYS A 222 18.17 -14.94 -6.08
C LYS A 222 16.80 -14.66 -5.47
N ASN A 223 16.07 -13.69 -6.00
CA ASN A 223 14.71 -13.40 -5.55
C ASN A 223 13.78 -14.60 -5.76
N PHE A 224 13.85 -15.30 -6.90
CA PHE A 224 13.04 -16.51 -7.14
C PHE A 224 13.19 -17.56 -6.02
N PHE A 225 14.42 -17.82 -5.59
CA PHE A 225 14.73 -18.81 -4.57
C PHE A 225 14.49 -18.33 -3.13
N GLU A 226 14.71 -17.04 -2.83
CA GLU A 226 14.50 -16.44 -1.49
C GLU A 226 13.05 -16.51 -1.00
N TYR A 227 12.07 -16.63 -1.91
CA TYR A 227 10.68 -16.84 -1.54
C TYR A 227 10.38 -18.28 -1.07
N HIS A 228 11.31 -19.22 -1.17
CA HIS A 228 11.22 -20.60 -0.65
C HIS A 228 9.91 -21.34 -0.96
N GLY A 229 9.28 -21.06 -2.09
CA GLY A 229 8.02 -21.71 -2.45
C GLY A 229 6.76 -21.12 -1.84
N THR A 230 6.85 -19.94 -1.21
CA THR A 230 5.71 -19.31 -0.54
C THR A 230 4.91 -18.37 -1.45
N LEU A 231 5.29 -18.22 -2.72
CA LEU A 231 4.62 -17.37 -3.71
C LEU A 231 4.22 -18.11 -4.98
N PHE A 232 2.97 -18.55 -5.04
CA PHE A 232 2.40 -19.20 -6.21
C PHE A 232 2.51 -18.37 -7.51
N SER A 233 2.35 -17.05 -7.44
CA SER A 233 2.44 -16.15 -8.60
C SER A 233 3.82 -16.19 -9.28
N LEU A 234 4.87 -16.45 -8.51
CA LEU A 234 6.23 -16.51 -9.01
C LEU A 234 6.52 -17.84 -9.70
N HIS A 235 5.92 -18.93 -9.21
CA HIS A 235 6.09 -20.28 -9.75
C HIS A 235 5.39 -20.48 -11.09
N ALA A 236 4.24 -19.84 -11.29
CA ALA A 236 3.43 -20.02 -12.50
C ALA A 236 4.22 -19.65 -13.77
N VAL A 237 4.08 -20.45 -14.83
CA VAL A 237 4.65 -20.13 -16.16
C VAL A 237 3.67 -19.28 -16.97
N TRP A 238 2.38 -19.40 -16.71
CA TRP A 238 1.30 -18.86 -17.54
C TRP A 238 0.98 -17.38 -17.33
N ASN A 239 1.43 -16.78 -16.22
CA ASN A 239 1.28 -15.35 -15.96
C ASN A 239 2.49 -14.53 -16.45
N LYS A 240 3.25 -15.05 -17.41
CA LYS A 240 4.48 -14.43 -17.90
C LYS A 240 4.60 -14.54 -19.43
N ILE A 241 5.21 -13.54 -20.05
CA ILE A 241 5.82 -13.69 -21.37
C ILE A 241 7.34 -13.74 -21.22
N TYR A 242 7.98 -14.56 -22.04
CA TYR A 242 9.42 -14.76 -22.06
C TYR A 242 9.95 -14.43 -23.46
N ARG A 243 11.09 -13.76 -23.56
CA ARG A 243 11.79 -13.60 -24.84
C ARG A 243 12.20 -14.98 -25.33
N ARG A 244 11.90 -15.32 -26.59
CA ARG A 244 12.14 -16.66 -27.14
C ARG A 244 13.60 -17.10 -27.05
N THR A 245 14.55 -16.16 -27.09
CA THR A 245 15.98 -16.43 -26.93
C THR A 245 16.34 -17.08 -25.58
N LEU A 246 15.49 -16.96 -24.56
CA LEU A 246 15.68 -17.69 -23.29
C LEU A 246 15.44 -19.19 -23.47
N TRP A 247 14.40 -19.56 -24.22
CA TRP A 247 14.13 -20.95 -24.58
C TRP A 247 15.27 -21.54 -25.42
N GLU A 248 15.78 -20.80 -26.41
CA GLU A 248 16.90 -21.27 -27.25
C GLU A 248 18.15 -21.64 -26.43
N GLN A 249 18.38 -20.96 -25.30
CA GLN A 249 19.47 -21.26 -24.38
C GLN A 249 19.14 -22.43 -23.44
N ALA A 250 17.89 -22.53 -23.00
CA ALA A 250 17.41 -23.53 -22.05
C ALA A 250 17.10 -24.90 -22.69
N GLN A 251 16.75 -24.95 -23.97
CA GLN A 251 16.14 -26.11 -24.63
C GLN A 251 16.93 -27.41 -24.42
N LYS A 252 18.25 -27.39 -24.59
CA LYS A 252 19.09 -28.60 -24.44
C LYS A 252 18.97 -29.23 -23.04
N TYR A 253 18.83 -28.40 -22.00
CA TYR A 253 18.69 -28.86 -20.62
C TYR A 253 17.26 -29.37 -20.33
N VAL A 254 16.26 -28.71 -20.91
CA VAL A 254 14.85 -29.14 -20.80
C VAL A 254 14.64 -30.50 -21.48
N GLU A 255 15.32 -30.76 -22.60
CA GLU A 255 15.26 -32.03 -23.32
C GLU A 255 15.96 -33.19 -22.59
N GLU A 256 16.91 -32.91 -21.69
CA GLU A 256 17.55 -33.91 -20.83
C GLU A 256 16.61 -34.48 -19.76
N VAL A 257 15.59 -33.72 -19.35
CA VAL A 257 14.58 -34.18 -18.40
C VAL A 257 13.78 -35.31 -19.03
N LYS A 258 13.84 -36.53 -18.46
CA LYS A 258 13.06 -37.69 -18.94
C LYS A 258 11.90 -38.06 -18.02
N THR A 259 11.89 -37.50 -16.81
CA THR A 259 10.88 -37.79 -15.81
C THR A 259 9.55 -37.14 -16.18
N PRO A 260 8.43 -37.88 -16.17
CA PRO A 260 7.11 -37.31 -16.36
C PRO A 260 6.70 -36.52 -15.12
N LEU A 261 6.97 -35.22 -15.11
CA LEU A 261 6.59 -34.31 -14.02
C LEU A 261 5.13 -33.90 -14.16
N ILE A 262 4.37 -34.09 -13.07
CA ILE A 262 2.98 -33.63 -12.92
C ILE A 262 2.92 -32.43 -11.96
N LEU A 263 3.84 -32.38 -11.00
CA LEU A 263 3.99 -31.30 -10.02
C LEU A 263 5.39 -30.70 -10.08
N CYS A 264 5.51 -29.44 -9.65
CA CYS A 264 6.74 -28.66 -9.64
C CYS A 264 7.36 -28.42 -11.04
N GLU A 265 6.63 -28.74 -12.10
CA GLU A 265 7.10 -28.59 -13.46
C GLU A 265 7.17 -27.11 -13.88
N ASP A 266 6.24 -26.31 -13.36
CA ASP A 266 6.23 -24.85 -13.50
C ASP A 266 7.45 -24.19 -12.84
N ILE A 267 7.81 -24.68 -11.64
CA ILE A 267 9.00 -24.23 -10.90
C ILE A 267 10.24 -24.54 -11.73
N LEU A 268 10.36 -25.78 -12.20
CA LEU A 268 11.52 -26.23 -12.95
C LEU A 268 11.65 -25.49 -14.30
N MET A 269 10.54 -25.29 -15.03
CA MET A 269 10.53 -24.51 -16.27
C MET A 269 10.98 -23.07 -16.04
N ASN A 270 10.49 -22.42 -14.97
CA ASN A 270 10.95 -21.08 -14.60
C ASN A 270 12.45 -21.07 -14.26
N ILE A 271 12.97 -22.03 -13.51
CA ILE A 271 14.41 -22.11 -13.20
C ILE A 271 15.24 -22.15 -14.48
N PHE A 272 14.85 -22.99 -15.46
CA PHE A 272 15.53 -23.06 -16.75
C PHE A 272 15.52 -21.73 -17.51
N LEU A 273 14.37 -21.07 -17.61
CA LEU A 273 14.22 -19.83 -18.39
C LEU A 273 14.84 -18.62 -17.68
N LEU A 274 14.59 -18.47 -16.39
CA LEU A 274 15.07 -17.33 -15.58
C LEU A 274 16.58 -17.38 -15.37
N ALA A 275 17.21 -18.56 -15.44
CA ALA A 275 18.66 -18.68 -15.37
C ALA A 275 19.40 -17.93 -16.49
N PHE A 276 18.77 -17.70 -17.63
CA PHE A 276 19.37 -16.97 -18.76
C PHE A 276 18.82 -15.55 -18.90
N ALA A 277 17.84 -15.16 -18.10
CA ALA A 277 17.24 -13.83 -18.15
C ALA A 277 18.22 -12.76 -17.63
N LYS A 278 18.28 -11.62 -18.32
CA LYS A 278 19.05 -10.45 -17.87
C LYS A 278 18.17 -9.44 -17.19
N LYS A 279 16.88 -9.39 -17.54
CA LYS A 279 15.93 -8.44 -16.95
C LYS A 279 14.53 -9.01 -16.87
N MET A 280 13.96 -8.97 -15.66
CA MET A 280 12.58 -9.35 -15.37
C MET A 280 11.86 -8.18 -14.69
N VAL A 281 10.64 -7.90 -15.15
CA VAL A 281 9.77 -6.85 -14.58
C VAL A 281 8.36 -7.38 -14.42
N ASN A 282 7.53 -6.69 -13.63
CA ASN A 282 6.08 -6.93 -13.61
C ASN A 282 5.27 -5.81 -14.27
N THR A 283 4.01 -6.13 -14.55
CA THR A 283 2.98 -5.19 -14.98
C THR A 283 1.66 -5.49 -14.27
N HIS A 284 0.87 -4.45 -14.04
CA HIS A 284 -0.43 -4.53 -13.39
C HIS A 284 -1.55 -4.05 -14.33
N GLY A 285 -2.81 -4.29 -13.96
CA GLY A 285 -4.00 -3.80 -14.67
C GLY A 285 -4.59 -4.76 -15.71
N VAL A 286 -3.89 -5.85 -16.05
CA VAL A 286 -4.42 -6.99 -16.82
C VAL A 286 -4.30 -8.26 -15.99
N ARG A 287 -5.19 -9.25 -16.24
CA ARG A 287 -5.28 -10.45 -15.41
C ARG A 287 -5.19 -11.72 -16.24
N PHE A 288 -4.48 -12.68 -15.66
CA PHE A 288 -4.68 -14.09 -15.99
C PHE A 288 -5.76 -14.65 -15.05
N TYR A 289 -6.75 -15.35 -15.59
CA TYR A 289 -7.83 -15.96 -14.81
C TYR A 289 -7.60 -17.47 -14.76
N HIS A 290 -7.08 -17.91 -13.61
CA HIS A 290 -6.81 -19.32 -13.33
C HIS A 290 -8.09 -20.01 -12.83
N THR A 291 -8.68 -20.87 -13.66
CA THR A 291 -9.96 -21.52 -13.42
C THR A 291 -9.81 -22.70 -12.48
N ILE A 292 -10.43 -22.63 -11.30
CA ILE A 292 -10.40 -23.72 -10.33
C ILE A 292 -11.47 -24.76 -10.64
N ARG A 293 -11.06 -26.03 -10.77
CA ARG A 293 -11.92 -27.19 -11.00
C ARG A 293 -11.64 -28.28 -9.97
N SER A 294 -12.69 -28.84 -9.38
CA SER A 294 -12.61 -29.99 -8.45
C SER A 294 -12.06 -31.26 -9.11
N GLU A 295 -12.19 -31.39 -10.44
CA GLU A 295 -11.79 -32.57 -11.21
C GLU A 295 -10.35 -32.50 -11.75
N SER A 296 -9.61 -31.40 -11.53
CA SER A 296 -8.25 -31.26 -12.04
C SER A 296 -7.27 -32.25 -11.41
N GLU A 297 -6.23 -32.68 -12.15
CA GLU A 297 -5.24 -33.65 -11.65
C GLU A 297 -4.44 -33.09 -10.45
N SER A 298 -4.16 -31.78 -10.44
CA SER A 298 -3.46 -31.06 -9.38
C SER A 298 -4.30 -30.83 -8.11
N CYS A 299 -5.63 -30.73 -8.22
CA CYS A 299 -6.51 -30.64 -7.04
C CYS A 299 -6.84 -31.99 -6.40
N ASN A 300 -6.49 -33.12 -7.03
CA ASN A 300 -6.87 -34.47 -6.62
C ASN A 300 -5.68 -35.31 -6.07
N ILE A 301 -4.69 -34.65 -5.48
CA ILE A 301 -3.44 -35.29 -4.99
C ILE A 301 -3.71 -36.28 -3.84
N THR A 302 -4.66 -36.00 -2.95
CA THR A 302 -4.94 -36.86 -1.78
C THR A 302 -5.87 -38.04 -2.07
N VAL A 303 -6.39 -38.15 -3.30
CA VAL A 303 -7.40 -39.14 -3.68
C VAL A 303 -6.88 -40.58 -3.62
N SER A 304 -5.56 -40.80 -3.84
CA SER A 304 -4.96 -42.13 -3.70
C SER A 304 -3.55 -42.07 -3.13
N GLU A 305 -3.17 -43.15 -2.44
CA GLU A 305 -1.82 -43.30 -1.88
C GLU A 305 -0.73 -43.21 -2.96
N GLN A 306 -0.95 -43.81 -4.13
CA GLN A 306 0.02 -43.73 -5.23
C GLN A 306 0.21 -42.30 -5.73
N LYS A 307 -0.86 -41.49 -5.80
CA LYS A 307 -0.77 -40.08 -6.20
C LYS A 307 0.04 -39.27 -5.19
N ILE A 308 -0.15 -39.51 -3.90
CA ILE A 308 0.63 -38.89 -2.82
C ILE A 308 2.12 -39.25 -2.99
N LEU A 309 2.46 -40.53 -3.13
CA LEU A 309 3.85 -40.96 -3.30
C LEU A 309 4.50 -40.37 -4.55
N ASN A 310 3.76 -40.33 -5.67
CA ASN A 310 4.23 -39.70 -6.91
C ASN A 310 4.47 -38.20 -6.73
N ALA A 311 3.67 -37.50 -5.91
CA ALA A 311 3.88 -36.07 -5.63
C ALA A 311 5.21 -35.81 -4.93
N PHE A 312 5.53 -36.58 -3.88
CA PHE A 312 6.83 -36.48 -3.20
C PHE A 312 8.00 -36.84 -4.12
N GLN A 313 7.82 -37.86 -4.98
CA GLN A 313 8.83 -38.21 -5.97
C GLN A 313 9.05 -37.07 -6.98
N ASN A 314 7.98 -36.44 -7.49
CA ASN A 314 8.08 -35.29 -8.40
C ASN A 314 8.76 -34.08 -7.75
N VAL A 315 8.47 -33.80 -6.47
CA VAL A 315 9.17 -32.75 -5.71
C VAL A 315 10.67 -33.08 -5.64
N LYS A 316 11.04 -34.30 -5.25
CA LYS A 316 12.45 -34.71 -5.21
C LYS A 316 13.12 -34.59 -6.58
N ASP A 317 12.53 -35.18 -7.61
CA ASP A 317 13.10 -35.19 -8.96
C ASP A 317 13.28 -33.78 -9.52
N ALA A 318 12.30 -32.88 -9.31
CA ALA A 318 12.39 -31.50 -9.79
C ALA A 318 13.55 -30.73 -9.14
N PHE A 319 13.76 -30.90 -7.83
CA PHE A 319 14.83 -30.18 -7.11
C PHE A 319 16.21 -30.81 -7.30
N ASP A 320 16.29 -32.12 -7.55
CA ASP A 320 17.52 -32.79 -8.00
C ASP A 320 17.94 -32.29 -9.40
N VAL A 321 16.98 -32.22 -10.33
CA VAL A 321 17.22 -31.69 -11.69
C VAL A 321 17.59 -30.20 -11.63
N SER A 322 16.91 -29.42 -10.79
CA SER A 322 17.24 -28.01 -10.55
C SER A 322 18.70 -27.85 -10.12
N LEU A 323 19.13 -28.60 -9.09
CA LEU A 323 20.50 -28.53 -8.58
C LEU A 323 21.53 -28.99 -9.61
N ALA A 324 21.25 -30.09 -10.32
CA ALA A 324 22.11 -30.58 -11.39
C ALA A 324 22.26 -29.52 -12.51
N PHE A 325 21.16 -28.90 -12.94
CA PHE A 325 21.18 -27.84 -13.94
C PHE A 325 21.99 -26.63 -13.48
N LEU A 326 21.72 -26.13 -12.27
CA LEU A 326 22.45 -24.99 -11.69
C LEU A 326 23.97 -25.27 -11.61
N THR A 327 24.34 -26.52 -11.34
CA THR A 327 25.74 -26.97 -11.34
C THR A 327 26.33 -26.96 -12.75
N GLN A 328 25.62 -27.50 -13.74
CA GLN A 328 26.05 -27.52 -15.14
C GLN A 328 26.26 -26.13 -15.75
N ILE A 329 25.54 -25.11 -15.29
CA ILE A 329 25.69 -23.72 -15.76
C ILE A 329 26.61 -22.87 -14.87
N GLU A 330 27.40 -23.49 -13.99
CA GLU A 330 28.34 -22.83 -13.07
C GLU A 330 27.67 -21.77 -12.17
N LYS A 331 26.39 -21.96 -11.84
CA LYS A 331 25.63 -21.14 -10.88
C LYS A 331 25.43 -21.82 -9.53
N ALA A 332 25.77 -23.10 -9.39
CA ALA A 332 25.82 -23.76 -8.09
C ALA A 332 26.98 -23.21 -7.27
N GLY A 333 26.66 -22.33 -6.33
CA GLY A 333 27.53 -21.96 -5.22
C GLY A 333 26.76 -22.12 -3.92
N ASN A 334 27.47 -21.99 -2.78
CA ASN A 334 26.91 -22.21 -1.44
C ASN A 334 25.53 -21.56 -1.21
N PHE A 335 25.29 -20.39 -1.81
CA PHE A 335 23.98 -19.74 -1.77
C PHE A 335 22.88 -20.55 -2.45
N PHE A 336 23.00 -20.84 -3.75
CA PHE A 336 21.91 -21.48 -4.51
C PHE A 336 21.67 -22.92 -4.10
N GLU A 337 22.71 -23.66 -3.67
CA GLU A 337 22.53 -25.01 -3.12
C GLU A 337 21.69 -24.98 -1.84
N GLU A 338 22.03 -24.07 -0.92
CA GLU A 338 21.30 -23.89 0.33
C GLU A 338 19.87 -23.39 0.08
N GLN A 339 19.67 -22.45 -0.84
CA GLN A 339 18.33 -21.96 -1.15
C GLN A 339 17.47 -23.02 -1.86
N ASN A 340 18.04 -23.82 -2.77
CA ASN A 340 17.35 -24.93 -3.41
C ASN A 340 16.92 -25.97 -2.37
N ARG A 341 17.78 -26.26 -1.38
CA ARG A 341 17.45 -27.12 -0.23
C ARG A 341 16.32 -26.55 0.62
N GLN A 342 16.38 -25.28 1.00
CA GLN A 342 15.34 -24.64 1.82
C GLN A 342 13.98 -24.60 1.10
N TYR A 343 13.98 -24.38 -0.22
CA TYR A 343 12.77 -24.41 -1.04
C TYR A 343 12.20 -25.84 -1.11
N TYR A 344 13.04 -26.84 -1.40
CA TYR A 344 12.64 -28.25 -1.35
C TYR A 344 12.01 -28.62 0.01
N GLU A 345 12.67 -28.30 1.11
CA GLU A 345 12.18 -28.56 2.48
C GLU A 345 10.83 -27.89 2.76
N SER A 346 10.65 -26.65 2.28
CA SER A 346 9.41 -25.90 2.45
C SER A 346 8.22 -26.53 1.72
N LEU A 347 8.42 -26.99 0.47
CA LEU A 347 7.39 -27.72 -0.27
C LEU A 347 7.08 -29.07 0.36
N VAL A 348 8.11 -29.85 0.73
CA VAL A 348 7.94 -31.13 1.43
C VAL A 348 7.12 -30.94 2.70
N ALA A 349 7.43 -29.91 3.50
CA ALA A 349 6.67 -29.58 4.71
C ALA A 349 5.20 -29.22 4.42
N ALA A 350 4.94 -28.50 3.33
CA ALA A 350 3.58 -28.15 2.91
C ALA A 350 2.76 -29.40 2.58
N TYR A 351 3.33 -30.33 1.80
CA TYR A 351 2.68 -31.61 1.48
C TYR A 351 2.46 -32.50 2.72
N PHE A 352 3.43 -32.55 3.65
CA PHE A 352 3.22 -33.23 4.93
C PHE A 352 2.06 -32.62 5.73
N SER A 353 1.96 -31.30 5.79
CA SER A 353 0.86 -30.60 6.46
C SER A 353 -0.50 -30.93 5.83
N TYR A 354 -0.60 -31.02 4.50
CA TYR A 354 -1.83 -31.47 3.83
C TYR A 354 -2.24 -32.88 4.26
N ILE A 355 -1.32 -33.84 4.27
CA ILE A 355 -1.61 -35.21 4.73
C ILE A 355 -2.03 -35.21 6.20
N GLN A 356 -1.33 -34.45 7.04
CA GLN A 356 -1.61 -34.39 8.47
C GLN A 356 -3.01 -33.84 8.75
N ASN A 357 -3.45 -32.81 8.01
CA ASN A 357 -4.73 -32.14 8.19
C ASN A 357 -5.89 -32.82 7.44
N ASP A 358 -5.63 -33.74 6.52
CA ASP A 358 -6.68 -34.49 5.81
C ASP A 358 -7.37 -35.50 6.75
N SER A 359 -8.63 -35.25 7.07
CA SER A 359 -9.44 -36.11 7.93
C SER A 359 -9.88 -37.43 7.27
N SER A 360 -9.78 -37.53 5.93
CA SER A 360 -10.15 -38.75 5.19
C SER A 360 -9.11 -39.86 5.32
N ILE A 361 -7.88 -39.52 5.75
CA ILE A 361 -6.78 -40.48 5.91
C ILE A 361 -6.72 -40.92 7.39
N SER A 362 -6.84 -42.22 7.66
CA SER A 362 -6.74 -42.74 9.03
C SER A 362 -5.33 -42.60 9.61
N SER A 363 -5.21 -42.51 10.94
CA SER A 363 -3.91 -42.35 11.62
C SER A 363 -2.91 -43.46 11.27
N ASN A 364 -3.36 -44.72 11.16
CA ASN A 364 -2.51 -45.85 10.75
C ASN A 364 -2.03 -45.71 9.31
N LYS A 365 -2.90 -45.22 8.41
CA LYS A 365 -2.53 -44.98 7.00
C LYS A 365 -1.58 -43.79 6.87
N LYS A 366 -1.76 -42.72 7.66
CA LYS A 366 -0.81 -41.61 7.76
C LYS A 366 0.58 -42.11 8.18
N HIS A 367 0.65 -42.96 9.20
CA HIS A 367 1.93 -43.53 9.65
C HIS A 367 2.62 -44.35 8.55
N SER A 368 1.88 -45.26 7.88
CA SER A 368 2.43 -46.04 6.76
C SER A 368 2.86 -45.18 5.57
N LEU A 369 2.09 -44.14 5.23
CA LEU A 369 2.47 -43.17 4.21
C LEU A 369 3.78 -42.46 4.57
N TYR A 370 3.94 -42.03 5.83
CA TYR A 370 5.16 -41.36 6.26
C TYR A 370 6.39 -42.23 6.14
N GLU A 371 6.32 -43.53 6.49
CA GLU A 371 7.45 -44.45 6.27
C GLU A 371 7.83 -44.57 4.79
N LYS A 372 6.83 -44.66 3.91
CA LYS A 372 7.05 -44.75 2.46
C LYS A 372 7.64 -43.44 1.90
N ILE A 373 7.15 -42.30 2.36
CA ILE A 373 7.65 -40.98 1.97
C ILE A 373 9.10 -40.79 2.45
N SER A 374 9.42 -41.13 3.71
CA SER A 374 10.80 -41.03 4.23
C SER A 374 11.80 -41.86 3.40
N ARG A 375 11.38 -43.03 2.88
CA ARG A 375 12.21 -43.82 1.94
C ARG A 375 12.45 -43.10 0.61
N ILE A 376 11.44 -42.41 0.07
CA ILE A 376 11.56 -41.62 -1.16
C ILE A 376 12.52 -40.45 -0.96
N LEU A 377 12.34 -39.70 0.13
CA LEU A 377 13.11 -38.48 0.42
C LEU A 377 14.52 -38.77 0.97
N GLN A 378 14.81 -40.03 1.33
CA GLN A 378 16.07 -40.45 1.97
C GLN A 378 16.39 -39.65 3.24
N ASN A 379 15.35 -39.23 3.97
CA ASN A 379 15.46 -38.43 5.19
C ASN A 379 14.46 -38.92 6.26
N GLU A 380 14.95 -39.05 7.49
CA GLU A 380 14.12 -39.40 8.66
C GLU A 380 13.45 -38.17 9.29
N ASP A 381 14.03 -36.98 9.11
CA ASP A 381 13.52 -35.74 9.68
C ASP A 381 12.33 -35.19 8.88
N ARG A 382 11.29 -34.80 9.62
CA ARG A 382 10.08 -34.18 9.04
C ARG A 382 10.21 -32.66 9.13
N PRO A 383 10.40 -31.94 8.01
CA PRO A 383 10.44 -30.50 8.05
C PRO A 383 9.08 -29.96 8.50
N THR A 384 9.09 -28.98 9.40
CA THR A 384 7.87 -28.34 9.90
C THR A 384 7.46 -27.21 8.97
N LEU A 385 6.18 -27.17 8.58
CA LEU A 385 5.66 -26.13 7.70
C LEU A 385 5.78 -24.77 8.40
N LYS A 386 6.58 -23.87 7.81
CA LYS A 386 6.53 -22.45 8.16
C LYS A 386 5.21 -21.87 7.67
N PHE A 387 4.57 -21.02 8.46
CA PHE A 387 3.31 -20.38 8.10
C PHE A 387 3.47 -19.58 6.80
N ASN A 388 2.78 -19.98 5.73
CA ASN A 388 2.79 -19.23 4.46
C ASN A 388 1.93 -17.97 4.60
N LEU A 389 2.58 -16.85 4.93
CA LEU A 389 1.90 -15.58 5.17
C LEU A 389 1.31 -14.97 3.88
N PHE A 390 2.00 -15.05 2.75
CA PHE A 390 1.60 -14.39 1.50
C PHE A 390 0.29 -14.94 0.92
N GLU A 391 -0.01 -16.20 1.18
CA GLU A 391 -1.21 -16.89 0.69
C GLU A 391 -2.25 -17.13 1.79
N SER A 392 -2.02 -16.59 3.00
CA SER A 392 -2.86 -16.84 4.18
C SER A 392 -4.23 -16.15 4.16
N VAL A 393 -4.41 -15.19 3.26
CA VAL A 393 -5.64 -14.41 3.10
C VAL A 393 -6.04 -14.46 1.64
N MET A 394 -7.33 -14.67 1.35
CA MET A 394 -7.92 -14.46 0.04
C MET A 394 -8.95 -13.34 0.12
N ALA A 395 -9.02 -12.50 -0.90
CA ALA A 395 -9.96 -11.41 -1.00
C ALA A 395 -10.80 -11.49 -2.28
N PRO A 396 -12.03 -10.94 -2.31
CA PRO A 396 -12.88 -10.96 -3.49
C PRO A 396 -12.31 -10.07 -4.59
N PHE A 397 -12.37 -10.55 -5.83
CA PHE A 397 -11.94 -9.81 -7.01
C PHE A 397 -13.16 -9.28 -7.79
N ASP A 398 -13.03 -8.07 -8.36
CA ASP A 398 -14.07 -7.41 -9.16
C ASP A 398 -13.60 -7.26 -10.61
N ASP A 399 -14.32 -7.87 -11.54
CA ASP A 399 -14.01 -7.89 -12.98
C ASP A 399 -14.65 -6.72 -13.76
N THR A 400 -15.21 -5.71 -13.08
CA THR A 400 -15.93 -4.59 -13.72
C THR A 400 -15.06 -3.85 -14.74
N GLN A 401 -13.75 -3.73 -14.51
CA GLN A 401 -12.83 -3.14 -15.49
C GLN A 401 -12.84 -3.92 -16.80
N GLU A 402 -12.77 -5.25 -16.75
CA GLU A 402 -12.76 -6.10 -17.94
C GLU A 402 -14.07 -5.96 -18.71
N ARG A 403 -15.21 -5.99 -18.00
CA ARG A 403 -16.54 -5.78 -18.59
C ARG A 403 -16.70 -4.39 -19.24
N LEU A 404 -16.07 -3.35 -18.69
CA LEU A 404 -16.00 -2.02 -19.30
C LEU A 404 -15.20 -2.02 -20.61
N LEU A 405 -14.05 -2.69 -20.64
CA LEU A 405 -13.24 -2.83 -21.85
C LEU A 405 -14.01 -3.61 -22.94
N GLU A 406 -14.71 -4.68 -22.56
CA GLU A 406 -15.57 -5.44 -23.48
C GLU A 406 -16.73 -4.58 -24.03
N ALA A 407 -17.38 -3.77 -23.19
CA ALA A 407 -18.44 -2.86 -23.61
C ALA A 407 -17.91 -1.79 -24.60
N ILE A 408 -16.70 -1.26 -24.38
CA ILE A 408 -16.03 -0.37 -25.33
C ILE A 408 -15.73 -1.11 -26.65
N ALA A 409 -15.31 -2.37 -26.57
CA ALA A 409 -14.93 -3.17 -27.74
C ALA A 409 -16.12 -3.56 -28.64
N ASP A 410 -17.36 -3.51 -28.13
CA ASP A 410 -18.58 -3.82 -28.90
C ASP A 410 -18.59 -3.06 -30.24
N LYS A 411 -18.87 -3.79 -31.32
CA LYS A 411 -18.90 -3.27 -32.70
C LYS A 411 -20.02 -2.24 -32.92
N ASN A 412 -21.10 -2.32 -32.13
CA ASN A 412 -22.21 -1.36 -32.20
C ASN A 412 -21.84 -0.01 -31.57
N VAL A 413 -20.91 0.00 -30.62
CA VAL A 413 -20.41 1.23 -29.99
C VAL A 413 -19.45 1.90 -30.95
N THR A 414 -19.80 3.07 -31.45
CA THR A 414 -18.97 3.88 -32.36
C THR A 414 -18.40 5.12 -31.67
N CYS A 415 -19.05 5.58 -30.60
CA CYS A 415 -18.64 6.71 -29.79
C CYS A 415 -18.56 6.30 -28.31
N VAL A 416 -17.51 6.71 -27.61
CA VAL A 416 -17.39 6.62 -26.16
C VAL A 416 -17.43 8.03 -25.59
N SER A 417 -18.31 8.25 -24.64
CA SER A 417 -18.46 9.50 -23.91
C SER A 417 -18.00 9.31 -22.47
N PHE A 418 -17.23 10.24 -21.96
CA PHE A 418 -16.79 10.22 -20.57
C PHE A 418 -17.32 11.42 -19.80
N ASP A 419 -17.69 11.21 -18.54
CA ASP A 419 -17.61 12.29 -17.58
C ASP A 419 -16.15 12.74 -17.36
N ILE A 420 -15.94 13.97 -16.89
CA ILE A 420 -14.60 14.53 -16.68
C ILE A 420 -14.11 14.30 -15.24
N PHE A 421 -14.80 14.85 -14.25
CA PHE A 421 -14.28 14.94 -12.88
C PHE A 421 -14.61 13.69 -12.08
N ASP A 422 -13.66 13.22 -11.28
CA ASP A 422 -13.74 11.92 -10.63
C ASP A 422 -13.90 10.73 -11.60
N THR A 423 -13.84 10.94 -12.92
CA THR A 423 -13.87 9.91 -13.97
C THR A 423 -12.54 9.86 -14.75
N LEU A 424 -12.20 10.94 -15.45
CA LEU A 424 -10.91 11.10 -16.15
C LEU A 424 -9.91 11.94 -15.35
N ILE A 425 -10.40 12.88 -14.56
CA ILE A 425 -9.60 13.85 -13.82
C ILE A 425 -9.92 13.73 -12.34
N GLU A 426 -8.90 13.61 -11.50
CA GLU A 426 -9.01 13.64 -10.04
C GLU A 426 -8.45 14.95 -9.47
N ARG A 427 -8.96 15.34 -8.31
CA ARG A 427 -8.46 16.46 -7.49
C ARG A 427 -7.90 15.91 -6.18
N PRO A 428 -6.87 16.54 -5.57
CA PRO A 428 -6.24 16.04 -4.35
C PRO A 428 -7.01 16.37 -3.06
N PHE A 429 -8.34 16.53 -3.17
CA PHE A 429 -9.18 17.01 -2.09
C PHE A 429 -10.26 16.00 -1.77
N PHE A 430 -10.64 15.90 -0.49
CA PHE A 430 -11.81 15.13 -0.11
C PHE A 430 -13.10 15.80 -0.61
N ASN A 431 -13.20 17.13 -0.59
CA ASN A 431 -14.29 17.87 -1.20
C ASN A 431 -13.78 18.71 -2.38
N ALA A 432 -14.45 18.64 -3.53
CA ALA A 432 -14.04 19.40 -4.72
C ALA A 432 -14.00 20.92 -4.49
N ASP A 433 -14.81 21.44 -3.58
CA ASP A 433 -14.90 22.87 -3.25
C ASP A 433 -13.82 23.35 -2.27
N ASP A 434 -12.90 22.47 -1.83
CA ASP A 434 -11.72 22.82 -1.04
C ASP A 434 -10.74 23.72 -1.82
N THR A 435 -10.78 23.70 -3.16
CA THR A 435 -10.02 24.63 -4.03
C THR A 435 -10.29 26.09 -3.64
N PHE A 436 -11.51 26.43 -3.23
CA PHE A 436 -11.88 27.79 -2.85
C PHE A 436 -11.17 28.27 -1.58
N SER A 437 -10.73 27.37 -0.69
CA SER A 437 -9.95 27.75 0.49
C SER A 437 -8.54 28.20 0.12
N PHE A 438 -7.95 27.65 -0.94
CA PHE A 438 -6.67 28.13 -1.49
C PHE A 438 -6.82 29.52 -2.09
N LEU A 439 -7.88 29.72 -2.88
CA LEU A 439 -8.21 31.03 -3.43
C LEU A 439 -8.45 32.07 -2.32
N SER A 440 -9.19 31.70 -1.28
CA SER A 440 -9.48 32.56 -0.12
C SER A 440 -8.21 33.03 0.58
N ARG A 441 -7.21 32.15 0.77
CA ARG A 441 -5.91 32.52 1.35
C ARG A 441 -5.22 33.63 0.55
N GLU A 442 -5.19 33.51 -0.77
CA GLU A 442 -4.52 34.47 -1.65
C GLU A 442 -5.26 35.81 -1.71
N VAL A 443 -6.60 35.77 -1.71
CA VAL A 443 -7.45 36.96 -1.76
C VAL A 443 -7.45 37.71 -0.42
N ASN A 444 -7.47 36.99 0.70
CA ASN A 444 -7.50 37.58 2.04
C ASN A 444 -6.13 38.08 2.52
N GLY A 445 -5.03 37.64 1.91
CA GLY A 445 -3.68 38.12 2.20
C GLY A 445 -3.35 39.51 1.64
N GLN A 446 -4.29 40.17 0.95
CA GLN A 446 -4.11 41.53 0.41
C GLN A 446 -4.61 42.57 1.43
N ASP A 447 -3.80 43.61 1.68
CA ASP A 447 -3.90 44.62 2.78
C ASP A 447 -5.23 45.42 2.90
N ALA A 448 -6.24 45.17 2.08
CA ALA A 448 -7.44 46.00 1.96
C ALA A 448 -8.74 45.38 2.54
N ARG A 449 -8.72 44.18 3.12
CA ARG A 449 -9.95 43.46 3.52
C ARG A 449 -10.11 43.28 5.05
N PRO A 450 -11.36 43.28 5.57
CA PRO A 450 -11.59 42.98 6.97
C PRO A 450 -11.10 41.57 7.32
N PHE A 451 -10.48 41.42 8.50
CA PHE A 451 -9.93 40.16 9.00
C PHE A 451 -10.92 38.98 9.02
N TYR A 452 -12.23 39.25 9.03
CA TYR A 452 -13.31 38.27 9.09
C TYR A 452 -13.94 37.92 7.72
N PHE A 453 -13.43 38.46 6.61
CA PHE A 453 -13.98 38.17 5.27
C PHE A 453 -13.64 36.73 4.84
N ASP A 454 -14.65 35.89 4.61
CA ASP A 454 -14.49 34.51 4.10
C ASP A 454 -14.89 34.43 2.63
N PHE A 455 -13.91 34.61 1.74
CA PHE A 455 -14.14 34.56 0.31
C PHE A 455 -14.72 33.21 -0.16
N ALA A 456 -14.30 32.09 0.44
CA ALA A 456 -14.76 30.77 0.02
C ALA A 456 -16.28 30.61 0.25
N SER A 457 -16.77 31.10 1.39
CA SER A 457 -18.20 31.12 1.70
C SER A 457 -18.98 32.04 0.75
N GLU A 458 -18.48 33.25 0.47
CA GLU A 458 -19.14 34.17 -0.47
C GLU A 458 -19.17 33.63 -1.89
N ARG A 459 -18.10 33.00 -2.36
CA ARG A 459 -18.04 32.34 -3.67
C ARG A 459 -19.07 31.22 -3.81
N LYS A 460 -19.31 30.44 -2.75
CA LYS A 460 -20.38 29.40 -2.71
C LYS A 460 -21.79 30.00 -2.62
N ASN A 461 -21.95 31.13 -1.93
CA ASN A 461 -23.23 31.86 -1.88
C ASN A 461 -23.59 32.41 -3.27
N ALA A 462 -22.63 33.03 -3.95
CA ALA A 462 -22.80 33.61 -5.27
C ALA A 462 -23.22 32.57 -6.30
N GLU A 463 -22.62 31.38 -6.29
CA GLU A 463 -23.04 30.28 -7.16
C GLU A 463 -24.50 29.87 -6.90
N ARG A 464 -24.87 29.64 -5.63
CA ARG A 464 -26.26 29.27 -5.27
C ARG A 464 -27.26 30.34 -5.71
N LYS A 465 -26.91 31.62 -5.57
CA LYS A 465 -27.75 32.72 -6.01
C LYS A 465 -27.86 32.78 -7.54
N ALA A 466 -26.75 32.62 -8.26
CA ALA A 466 -26.73 32.57 -9.72
C ALA A 466 -27.61 31.42 -10.26
N ARG A 467 -27.48 30.20 -9.71
CA ARG A 467 -28.34 29.05 -10.09
C ARG A 467 -29.82 29.33 -9.86
N LYS A 468 -30.16 29.96 -8.73
CA LYS A 468 -31.55 30.33 -8.41
C LYS A 468 -32.11 31.37 -9.39
N LEU A 469 -31.30 32.35 -9.79
CA LEU A 469 -31.71 33.36 -10.78
C LEU A 469 -31.90 32.72 -12.16
N SER A 470 -30.97 31.88 -12.61
CA SER A 470 -31.12 31.15 -13.88
C SER A 470 -32.39 30.30 -13.90
N LEU A 471 -32.75 29.67 -12.78
CA LEU A 471 -33.99 28.88 -12.71
C LEU A 471 -35.24 29.73 -12.88
N LEU A 472 -35.23 30.96 -12.36
CA LEU A 472 -36.36 31.89 -12.47
C LEU A 472 -36.45 32.55 -13.85
N GLU A 473 -35.31 32.85 -14.47
CA GLU A 473 -35.23 33.59 -15.74
C GLU A 473 -35.27 32.67 -16.96
N ASN A 474 -34.55 31.55 -16.90
CA ASN A 474 -34.29 30.65 -18.04
C ASN A 474 -34.92 29.26 -17.87
N GLY A 475 -35.50 28.96 -16.70
CA GLY A 475 -36.14 27.67 -16.41
C GLY A 475 -35.18 26.51 -16.14
N ASN A 476 -33.87 26.76 -16.01
CA ASN A 476 -32.84 25.75 -15.71
C ASN A 476 -31.84 26.24 -14.66
N THR A 477 -31.01 25.37 -14.11
CA THR A 477 -30.02 25.72 -13.06
C THR A 477 -28.61 25.95 -13.60
N GLU A 478 -28.45 26.00 -14.92
CA GLU A 478 -27.14 26.09 -15.57
C GLU A 478 -26.66 27.53 -15.63
N ILE A 479 -25.39 27.71 -15.29
CA ILE A 479 -24.71 29.01 -15.15
C ILE A 479 -23.26 28.88 -15.57
N ALA A 480 -22.66 29.96 -16.08
CA ALA A 480 -21.24 30.03 -16.36
C ALA A 480 -20.48 30.70 -15.21
N LEU A 481 -19.15 30.50 -15.16
CA LEU A 481 -18.29 31.10 -14.15
C LEU A 481 -18.46 32.64 -14.05
N LYS A 482 -18.61 33.31 -15.21
CA LYS A 482 -18.86 34.76 -15.29
C LYS A 482 -20.12 35.21 -14.55
N ASP A 483 -21.17 34.39 -14.54
CA ASP A 483 -22.42 34.71 -13.85
C ASP A 483 -22.22 34.71 -12.34
N ILE A 484 -21.35 33.81 -11.85
CA ILE A 484 -21.00 33.73 -10.43
C ILE A 484 -20.20 34.97 -10.02
N TYR A 485 -19.20 35.36 -10.80
CA TYR A 485 -18.38 36.54 -10.50
C TYR A 485 -19.16 37.85 -10.64
N ARG A 486 -20.14 37.93 -11.55
CA ARG A 486 -21.09 39.06 -11.60
C ARG A 486 -21.86 39.19 -10.28
N ILE A 487 -22.34 38.09 -9.70
CA ILE A 487 -23.00 38.11 -8.39
C ILE A 487 -22.04 38.50 -7.28
N LEU A 488 -20.78 38.04 -7.32
CA LEU A 488 -19.77 38.44 -6.33
C LEU A 488 -19.51 39.95 -6.34
N VAL A 489 -19.39 40.57 -7.52
CA VAL A 489 -19.24 42.03 -7.63
C VAL A 489 -20.47 42.78 -7.07
N GLN A 490 -21.67 42.24 -7.28
CA GLN A 490 -22.90 42.85 -6.78
C GLN A 490 -23.09 42.73 -5.27
N ASP A 491 -22.72 41.58 -4.69
CA ASP A 491 -23.02 41.25 -3.29
C ASP A 491 -21.86 41.56 -2.33
N THR A 492 -20.67 41.88 -2.86
CA THR A 492 -19.47 42.15 -2.07
C THR A 492 -18.82 43.48 -2.48
N ALA A 493 -17.78 43.91 -1.76
CA ALA A 493 -17.02 45.12 -2.09
C ALA A 493 -15.95 44.90 -3.19
N LEU A 494 -16.05 43.81 -3.97
CA LEU A 494 -15.12 43.51 -5.05
C LEU A 494 -15.33 44.44 -6.25
N THR A 495 -14.24 45.02 -6.74
CA THR A 495 -14.24 45.69 -8.05
C THR A 495 -14.27 44.68 -9.20
N GLU A 496 -14.72 45.10 -10.38
CA GLU A 496 -14.71 44.27 -11.60
C GLU A 496 -13.31 43.78 -11.96
N GLU A 497 -12.28 44.61 -11.78
CA GLU A 497 -10.87 44.24 -12.03
C GLU A 497 -10.37 43.17 -11.05
N GLU A 498 -10.70 43.30 -9.76
CA GLU A 498 -10.40 42.27 -8.78
C GLU A 498 -11.13 40.96 -9.09
N ALA A 499 -12.42 41.03 -9.39
CA ALA A 499 -13.23 39.87 -9.74
C ALA A 499 -12.64 39.13 -10.96
N ALA A 500 -12.26 39.85 -12.01
CA ALA A 500 -11.63 39.26 -13.20
C ALA A 500 -10.31 38.54 -12.88
N ARG A 501 -9.45 39.16 -12.07
CA ARG A 501 -8.18 38.56 -11.62
C ARG A 501 -8.39 37.33 -10.75
N ILE A 502 -9.34 37.37 -9.81
CA ILE A 502 -9.66 36.24 -8.92
C ILE A 502 -10.30 35.10 -9.73
N MET A 503 -11.16 35.41 -10.69
CA MET A 503 -11.75 34.43 -11.61
C MET A 503 -10.68 33.71 -12.43
N GLN A 504 -9.71 34.46 -12.98
CA GLN A 504 -8.57 33.88 -13.68
C GLN A 504 -7.76 32.99 -12.75
N ARG A 505 -7.58 33.41 -11.50
CA ARG A 505 -6.86 32.62 -10.49
C ARG A 505 -7.59 31.33 -10.11
N GLU A 506 -8.92 31.34 -10.03
CA GLU A 506 -9.73 30.13 -9.83
C GLU A 506 -9.49 29.11 -10.94
N ILE A 507 -9.47 29.56 -12.21
CA ILE A 507 -9.18 28.72 -13.37
C ILE A 507 -7.77 28.11 -13.29
N GLU A 508 -6.77 28.91 -12.89
CA GLU A 508 -5.39 28.44 -12.72
C GLU A 508 -5.27 27.40 -11.61
N LEU A 509 -5.99 27.56 -10.49
CA LEU A 509 -5.99 26.60 -9.39
C LEU A 509 -6.67 25.28 -9.79
N GLU A 510 -7.79 25.34 -10.49
CA GLU A 510 -8.42 24.14 -11.07
C GLU A 510 -7.44 23.41 -11.99
N ALA A 511 -6.80 24.13 -12.92
CA ALA A 511 -5.79 23.53 -13.79
C ALA A 511 -4.58 22.99 -13.01
N LYS A 512 -4.12 23.66 -11.95
CA LYS A 512 -2.99 23.24 -11.09
C LYS A 512 -3.29 21.89 -10.42
N PHE A 513 -4.46 21.75 -9.81
CA PHE A 513 -4.79 20.59 -8.97
C PHE A 513 -5.41 19.42 -9.73
N CYS A 514 -5.98 19.65 -10.92
CA CYS A 514 -6.49 18.58 -11.76
C CYS A 514 -5.38 17.66 -12.28
N ARG A 515 -5.49 16.37 -11.95
CA ARG A 515 -4.56 15.31 -12.35
C ARG A 515 -5.26 14.20 -13.10
N LYS A 516 -4.53 13.52 -13.97
CA LYS A 516 -4.99 12.33 -14.69
C LYS A 516 -5.37 11.21 -13.73
N ARG A 517 -6.61 10.71 -13.82
CA ARG A 517 -7.05 9.49 -13.13
C ARG A 517 -6.65 8.27 -13.96
N SER A 518 -5.85 7.38 -13.37
CA SER A 518 -5.26 6.22 -14.08
C SER A 518 -6.32 5.29 -14.68
N ALA A 519 -7.34 4.88 -13.91
CA ALA A 519 -8.43 4.03 -14.38
C ALA A 519 -9.19 4.64 -15.58
N GLY A 520 -9.51 5.93 -15.52
CA GLY A 520 -10.17 6.64 -16.63
C GLY A 520 -9.28 6.71 -17.87
N TYR A 521 -7.97 6.97 -17.70
CA TYR A 521 -7.03 6.98 -18.80
C TYR A 521 -6.87 5.62 -19.48
N THR A 522 -6.88 4.51 -18.73
CA THR A 522 -6.85 3.16 -19.30
C THR A 522 -8.03 2.92 -20.25
N LEU A 523 -9.23 3.34 -19.86
CA LEU A 523 -10.44 3.22 -20.70
C LEU A 523 -10.37 4.15 -21.93
N TYR A 524 -9.87 5.37 -21.76
CA TYR A 524 -9.64 6.32 -22.83
C TYR A 524 -8.65 5.80 -23.88
N ASP A 525 -7.48 5.34 -23.44
CA ASP A 525 -6.43 4.78 -24.31
C ASP A 525 -6.94 3.54 -25.05
N TYR A 526 -7.68 2.68 -24.35
CA TYR A 526 -8.30 1.51 -24.97
C TYR A 526 -9.32 1.92 -26.04
N ALA A 527 -10.25 2.83 -25.75
CA ALA A 527 -11.24 3.32 -26.71
C ALA A 527 -10.57 3.91 -27.97
N LEU A 528 -9.48 4.67 -27.79
CA LEU A 528 -8.71 5.24 -28.88
C LEU A 528 -8.09 4.15 -29.76
N ARG A 529 -7.45 3.13 -29.17
CA ARG A 529 -6.87 1.99 -29.90
C ARG A 529 -7.91 1.13 -30.60
N ARG A 530 -9.15 1.12 -30.10
CA ARG A 530 -10.30 0.48 -30.76
C ARG A 530 -10.92 1.35 -31.86
N GLY A 531 -10.33 2.50 -32.18
CA GLY A 531 -10.79 3.40 -33.25
C GLY A 531 -12.14 4.05 -32.94
N LYS A 532 -12.49 4.20 -31.67
CA LYS A 532 -13.76 4.82 -31.26
C LYS A 532 -13.64 6.33 -31.29
N LYS A 533 -14.71 7.02 -31.67
CA LYS A 533 -14.86 8.46 -31.45
C LYS A 533 -14.95 8.73 -29.94
N ILE A 534 -14.24 9.74 -29.44
CA ILE A 534 -14.21 10.05 -28.00
C ILE A 534 -14.69 11.48 -27.76
N ILE A 535 -15.65 11.64 -26.84
CA ILE A 535 -16.16 12.94 -26.39
C ILE A 535 -16.21 12.99 -24.86
N CYS A 536 -16.33 14.19 -24.29
CA CYS A 536 -16.61 14.37 -22.86
C CYS A 536 -17.90 15.15 -22.62
N VAL A 537 -18.54 14.88 -21.48
CA VAL A 537 -19.77 15.55 -21.03
C VAL A 537 -19.62 15.94 -19.56
N SER A 538 -19.89 17.18 -19.18
CA SER A 538 -19.70 17.64 -17.80
C SER A 538 -20.77 18.64 -17.34
N ASP A 539 -21.25 18.49 -16.09
CA ASP A 539 -22.17 19.43 -15.43
C ASP A 539 -21.37 20.50 -14.67
N MET A 540 -20.73 21.40 -15.40
CA MET A 540 -19.77 22.37 -14.84
C MET A 540 -20.05 23.79 -15.34
N TYR A 541 -19.73 24.77 -14.48
CA TYR A 541 -19.77 26.19 -14.83
C TYR A 541 -18.53 26.66 -15.62
N LEU A 542 -17.54 25.79 -15.80
CA LEU A 542 -16.33 26.08 -16.57
C LEU A 542 -16.58 25.83 -18.06
N PRO A 543 -16.29 26.82 -18.94
CA PRO A 543 -16.40 26.66 -20.39
C PRO A 543 -15.57 25.51 -20.97
N SER A 544 -15.98 25.02 -22.15
CA SER A 544 -15.41 23.83 -22.80
C SER A 544 -13.95 24.01 -23.23
N ASP A 545 -13.53 25.22 -23.58
CA ASP A 545 -12.13 25.54 -23.92
C ASP A 545 -11.18 25.37 -22.73
N ILE A 546 -11.61 25.79 -21.53
CA ILE A 546 -10.87 25.58 -20.29
C ILE A 546 -10.75 24.08 -19.97
N LEU A 547 -11.86 23.34 -20.06
CA LEU A 547 -11.86 21.90 -19.79
C LEU A 547 -11.00 21.13 -20.81
N LYS A 548 -11.04 21.50 -22.09
CA LYS A 548 -10.16 20.95 -23.14
C LYS A 548 -8.69 21.18 -22.78
N ASN A 549 -8.33 22.35 -22.24
CA ASN A 549 -6.97 22.63 -21.77
C ASN A 549 -6.56 21.76 -20.58
N ILE A 550 -7.45 21.56 -19.59
CA ILE A 550 -7.19 20.69 -18.43
C ILE A 550 -6.98 19.24 -18.87
N LEU A 551 -7.85 18.74 -19.77
CA LEU A 551 -7.76 17.40 -20.34
C LEU A 551 -6.45 17.21 -21.12
N LYS A 552 -6.10 18.16 -22.00
CA LYS A 552 -4.86 18.13 -22.78
C LYS A 552 -3.62 18.15 -21.90
N LYS A 553 -3.59 19.00 -20.86
CA LYS A 553 -2.51 19.03 -19.85
C LYS A 553 -2.30 17.65 -19.21
N ASN A 554 -3.39 16.91 -19.02
CA ASN A 554 -3.38 15.60 -18.38
C ASN A 554 -3.25 14.42 -19.37
N GLY A 555 -2.86 14.68 -20.63
CA GLY A 555 -2.54 13.65 -21.62
C GLY A 555 -3.71 13.20 -22.50
N TYR A 556 -4.91 13.74 -22.30
CA TYR A 556 -6.07 13.47 -23.15
C TYR A 556 -6.05 14.37 -24.38
N THR A 557 -5.31 13.96 -25.41
CA THR A 557 -5.01 14.80 -26.58
C THR A 557 -5.94 14.60 -27.77
N GLN A 558 -6.65 13.48 -27.83
CA GLN A 558 -7.56 13.09 -28.92
C GLN A 558 -9.00 12.98 -28.39
N ILE A 559 -9.51 14.05 -27.81
CA ILE A 559 -10.93 14.22 -27.50
C ILE A 559 -11.51 15.11 -28.59
N GLU A 560 -12.54 14.63 -29.29
CA GLU A 560 -13.11 15.34 -30.42
C GLU A 560 -13.90 16.56 -29.96
N ASP A 561 -14.74 16.39 -28.94
CA ASP A 561 -15.52 17.48 -28.36
C ASP A 561 -15.80 17.32 -26.86
N VAL A 562 -16.07 18.46 -26.23
CA VAL A 562 -16.42 18.57 -24.81
C VAL A 562 -17.73 19.35 -24.71
N PHE A 563 -18.78 18.69 -24.23
CA PHE A 563 -20.10 19.27 -24.02
C PHE A 563 -20.27 19.62 -22.54
N VAL A 564 -20.63 20.86 -22.25
CA VAL A 564 -20.72 21.35 -20.88
C VAL A 564 -22.08 22.00 -20.63
N SER A 565 -22.66 21.73 -19.47
CA SER A 565 -24.01 22.17 -19.13
C SER A 565 -24.21 23.68 -19.19
N CYS A 566 -23.19 24.48 -18.86
CA CYS A 566 -23.26 25.94 -18.94
C CYS A 566 -23.33 26.50 -20.38
N GLU A 567 -22.85 25.75 -21.37
CA GLU A 567 -22.88 26.13 -22.80
C GLU A 567 -24.10 25.53 -23.51
N GLU A 568 -24.51 24.33 -23.12
CA GLU A 568 -25.67 23.62 -23.69
C GLU A 568 -26.99 23.99 -22.99
N HIS A 569 -26.93 24.76 -21.89
CA HIS A 569 -28.06 25.17 -21.06
C HIS A 569 -28.92 24.01 -20.53
N ALA A 570 -28.30 22.84 -20.35
CA ALA A 570 -28.94 21.60 -19.94
C ALA A 570 -27.96 20.77 -19.11
N GLY A 571 -28.39 20.24 -17.96
CA GLY A 571 -27.59 19.33 -17.13
C GLY A 571 -27.74 17.87 -17.56
N LYS A 572 -26.85 16.97 -17.13
CA LYS A 572 -26.95 15.52 -17.38
C LYS A 572 -28.24 14.91 -16.85
N GLY A 573 -28.72 15.44 -15.72
CA GLY A 573 -30.00 15.08 -15.14
C GLY A 573 -31.21 15.52 -15.98
N ASP A 574 -31.04 16.51 -16.85
CA ASP A 574 -32.11 17.21 -17.55
C ASP A 574 -31.68 17.69 -18.95
N GLY A 575 -31.67 16.77 -19.93
CA GLY A 575 -31.60 17.10 -21.36
C GLY A 575 -30.22 17.09 -22.03
N LEU A 576 -29.10 17.15 -21.28
CA LEU A 576 -27.76 17.26 -21.88
C LEU A 576 -27.42 16.10 -22.83
N PHE A 577 -27.65 14.86 -22.42
CA PHE A 577 -27.40 13.69 -23.29
C PHE A 577 -28.23 13.73 -24.57
N SER A 578 -29.48 14.21 -24.49
CA SER A 578 -30.35 14.35 -25.65
C SER A 578 -29.81 15.42 -26.62
N ALA A 579 -29.31 16.55 -26.10
CA ALA A 579 -28.66 17.58 -26.90
C ALA A 579 -27.40 17.05 -27.60
N VAL A 580 -26.55 16.30 -26.87
CA VAL A 580 -25.35 15.64 -27.43
C VAL A 580 -25.71 14.67 -28.56
N LEU A 581 -26.69 13.79 -28.35
CA LEU A 581 -27.15 12.83 -29.36
C LEU A 581 -27.66 13.53 -30.62
N ALA A 582 -28.45 14.59 -30.45
CA ALA A 582 -28.99 15.37 -31.56
C ALA A 582 -27.88 16.06 -32.36
N ARG A 583 -26.92 16.69 -31.67
CA ARG A 583 -25.82 17.44 -32.28
C ARG A 583 -24.80 16.54 -32.98
N LEU A 584 -24.55 15.36 -32.45
CA LEU A 584 -23.65 14.37 -33.07
C LEU A 584 -24.35 13.46 -34.09
N HIS A 585 -25.67 13.58 -34.25
CA HIS A 585 -26.49 12.71 -35.09
C HIS A 585 -26.30 11.21 -34.77
N LEU A 586 -26.19 10.87 -33.49
CA LEU A 586 -25.95 9.50 -33.03
C LEU A 586 -27.24 8.84 -32.52
N CYS A 587 -27.40 7.55 -32.83
CA CYS A 587 -28.40 6.71 -32.17
C CYS A 587 -27.92 6.36 -30.75
N PRO A 588 -28.78 6.35 -29.71
CA PRO A 588 -28.37 6.01 -28.35
C PRO A 588 -27.56 4.71 -28.24
N LYS A 589 -27.98 3.65 -28.93
CA LYS A 589 -27.30 2.34 -28.92
C LYS A 589 -25.87 2.36 -29.50
N ASN A 590 -25.46 3.45 -30.14
CA ASN A 590 -24.15 3.60 -30.76
C ASN A 590 -23.15 4.36 -29.87
N ILE A 591 -23.59 4.85 -28.70
CA ILE A 591 -22.77 5.61 -27.77
C ILE A 591 -22.79 4.98 -26.38
N LEU A 592 -21.60 4.75 -25.83
CA LEU A 592 -21.40 4.29 -24.45
C LEU A 592 -20.96 5.48 -23.61
N HIS A 593 -21.69 5.80 -22.54
CA HIS A 593 -21.27 6.82 -21.58
C HIS A 593 -20.73 6.17 -20.30
N ILE A 594 -19.60 6.68 -19.80
CA ILE A 594 -18.90 6.20 -18.60
C ILE A 594 -18.71 7.38 -17.64
N GLY A 595 -19.09 7.21 -16.37
CA GLY A 595 -18.98 8.25 -15.36
C GLY A 595 -19.14 7.76 -13.92
N ASP A 596 -18.91 8.66 -12.96
CA ASP A 596 -18.85 8.38 -11.53
C ASP A 596 -20.18 8.61 -10.80
N ASN A 597 -21.10 9.38 -11.36
CA ASN A 597 -22.37 9.68 -10.72
C ASN A 597 -23.43 8.65 -11.12
N TYR A 598 -23.86 7.83 -10.16
CA TYR A 598 -24.84 6.78 -10.48
C TYR A 598 -26.17 7.32 -11.05
N GLY A 599 -26.65 8.45 -10.53
CA GLY A 599 -27.90 9.06 -11.00
C GLY A 599 -27.75 9.68 -12.39
N ALA A 600 -26.76 10.56 -12.55
CA ALA A 600 -26.58 11.34 -13.76
C ALA A 600 -25.91 10.55 -14.89
N ASP A 601 -24.88 9.75 -14.62
CA ASP A 601 -24.08 9.09 -15.67
C ASP A 601 -24.55 7.66 -15.99
N ILE A 602 -25.34 7.04 -15.10
CA ILE A 602 -25.76 5.64 -15.27
C ILE A 602 -27.26 5.55 -15.55
N LEU A 603 -28.10 6.08 -14.66
CA LEU A 603 -29.55 5.98 -14.81
C LEU A 603 -30.05 6.77 -16.02
N LYS A 604 -29.62 8.04 -16.21
CA LYS A 604 -30.07 8.88 -17.33
C LYS A 604 -29.69 8.31 -18.71
N PRO A 605 -28.43 7.92 -18.97
CA PRO A 605 -28.08 7.21 -20.20
C PRO A 605 -28.81 5.87 -20.39
N SER A 606 -29.22 5.20 -19.32
CA SER A 606 -30.01 3.95 -19.41
C SER A 606 -31.47 4.22 -19.80
N GLU A 607 -32.09 5.29 -19.25
CA GLU A 607 -33.43 5.75 -19.63
C GLU A 607 -33.50 6.06 -21.14
N LEU A 608 -32.43 6.65 -21.70
CA LEU A 608 -32.29 6.93 -23.13
C LEU A 608 -31.91 5.71 -23.98
N LYS A 609 -31.74 4.53 -23.37
CA LYS A 609 -31.32 3.29 -24.04
C LYS A 609 -29.98 3.43 -24.78
N MET A 610 -29.03 4.18 -24.19
CA MET A 610 -27.67 4.24 -24.70
C MET A 610 -26.97 2.86 -24.60
N ALA A 611 -25.79 2.66 -25.18
CA ALA A 611 -25.09 1.38 -25.20
C ALA A 611 -24.54 0.94 -23.83
N GLY A 612 -24.37 -0.37 -23.62
CA GLY A 612 -23.81 -0.99 -22.40
C GLY A 612 -24.82 -1.18 -21.27
N LYS A 613 -24.59 -2.14 -20.36
CA LYS A 613 -25.45 -2.33 -19.17
C LYS A 613 -25.13 -1.30 -18.09
N GLN A 614 -26.04 -1.09 -17.13
CA GLN A 614 -25.79 -0.19 -15.99
C GLN A 614 -24.53 -0.55 -15.19
N SER A 615 -24.18 -1.84 -15.09
CA SER A 615 -22.93 -2.30 -14.45
C SER A 615 -21.68 -1.86 -15.22
N GLU A 616 -21.78 -1.71 -16.54
CA GLU A 616 -20.69 -1.50 -17.50
C GLU A 616 -20.47 -0.01 -17.83
N ARG A 617 -20.94 0.91 -16.98
CA ARG A 617 -20.83 2.37 -17.18
C ARG A 617 -20.27 3.12 -15.97
N TYR A 618 -20.18 2.44 -14.82
CA TYR A 618 -19.96 3.09 -13.53
C TYR A 618 -18.51 3.00 -13.11
N ILE A 619 -17.91 4.15 -12.84
CA ILE A 619 -16.56 4.25 -12.27
C ILE A 619 -16.62 5.10 -11.00
N PRO A 620 -16.77 4.50 -9.82
CA PRO A 620 -17.00 5.27 -8.59
C PRO A 620 -15.85 6.25 -8.30
N SER A 621 -16.19 7.41 -7.73
CA SER A 621 -15.20 8.38 -7.26
C SER A 621 -14.40 7.79 -6.09
N ALA A 622 -13.11 8.17 -5.98
CA ALA A 622 -12.26 7.72 -4.88
C ALA A 622 -12.83 8.14 -3.51
N ARG A 623 -13.47 9.30 -3.43
CA ARG A 623 -14.17 9.77 -2.23
C ARG A 623 -15.33 8.87 -1.86
N ASP A 624 -16.16 8.47 -2.81
CA ASP A 624 -17.34 7.65 -2.53
C ASP A 624 -16.94 6.22 -2.15
N LEU A 625 -15.84 5.71 -2.69
CA LEU A 625 -15.20 4.47 -2.21
C LEU A 625 -14.65 4.66 -0.79
N LEU A 626 -13.95 5.74 -0.49
CA LEU A 626 -13.48 6.00 0.89
C LEU A 626 -14.65 6.18 1.87
N ALA A 627 -15.79 6.72 1.43
CA ALA A 627 -16.96 6.91 2.29
C ALA A 627 -17.94 5.72 2.27
N ASN A 628 -17.58 4.61 1.60
CA ASN A 628 -18.44 3.45 1.36
C ASN A 628 -19.82 3.79 0.77
N LYS A 629 -19.93 4.90 0.04
CA LYS A 629 -21.18 5.36 -0.62
C LYS A 629 -21.47 4.56 -1.90
N ALA A 630 -20.44 3.92 -2.47
CA ALA A 630 -20.56 3.04 -3.63
C ALA A 630 -20.93 1.59 -3.26
N ALA A 631 -21.21 1.28 -1.99
CA ALA A 631 -21.42 -0.08 -1.46
C ALA A 631 -22.55 -0.90 -2.15
N PHE A 632 -23.46 -0.23 -2.86
CA PHE A 632 -24.48 -0.90 -3.67
C PHE A 632 -23.88 -1.70 -4.85
N LYS A 633 -22.62 -1.42 -5.22
CA LYS A 633 -21.84 -2.15 -6.23
C LYS A 633 -20.44 -2.52 -5.78
N HIS A 634 -19.73 -1.59 -5.14
CA HIS A 634 -18.34 -1.74 -4.70
C HIS A 634 -18.28 -1.49 -3.20
N HIS A 635 -18.20 -2.55 -2.41
CA HIS A 635 -18.13 -2.47 -0.95
C HIS A 635 -16.69 -2.26 -0.50
N THR A 636 -16.42 -1.18 0.22
CA THR A 636 -15.08 -0.77 0.67
C THR A 636 -15.02 -0.54 2.19
N GLY A 637 -16.01 -1.06 2.93
CA GLY A 637 -16.00 -1.13 4.39
C GLY A 637 -16.47 0.14 5.11
N ASP A 638 -17.08 -0.03 6.28
CA ASP A 638 -17.71 1.06 7.06
C ASP A 638 -16.74 1.76 8.05
N LEU A 639 -15.44 1.47 7.99
CA LEU A 639 -14.50 1.94 9.02
C LEU A 639 -14.01 3.37 8.79
N PHE A 640 -14.12 3.92 7.59
CA PHE A 640 -13.51 5.21 7.27
C PHE A 640 -14.07 6.39 8.06
N GLU A 641 -15.36 6.42 8.36
CA GLU A 641 -15.94 7.45 9.26
C GLU A 641 -15.31 7.36 10.67
N LYS A 642 -14.95 6.15 11.13
CA LYS A 642 -14.23 5.96 12.39
C LYS A 642 -12.77 6.41 12.27
N LEU A 643 -12.11 6.11 11.16
CA LEU A 643 -10.71 6.48 10.88
C LEU A 643 -10.51 8.00 10.76
N LEU A 644 -11.34 8.68 9.97
CA LEU A 644 -11.16 10.09 9.61
C LEU A 644 -12.05 11.05 10.42
N GLY A 645 -13.18 10.55 10.95
CA GLY A 645 -14.19 11.34 11.64
C GLY A 645 -15.42 11.64 10.77
N ASP A 646 -16.47 12.19 11.39
CA ASP A 646 -17.71 12.56 10.69
C ASP A 646 -17.45 13.81 9.83
N PRO A 647 -17.65 13.76 8.51
CA PRO A 647 -17.50 14.93 7.64
C PRO A 647 -18.54 16.02 7.90
N ASN A 648 -19.66 15.70 8.56
CA ASN A 648 -20.72 16.66 8.88
C ASN A 648 -20.53 17.34 10.25
N ASP A 649 -19.56 16.89 11.05
CA ASP A 649 -19.22 17.51 12.33
C ASP A 649 -18.09 18.53 12.14
N PRO A 650 -18.33 19.84 12.28
CA PRO A 650 -17.28 20.86 12.12
C PRO A 650 -16.19 20.75 13.20
N TYR A 651 -16.43 20.02 14.29
CA TYR A 651 -15.43 19.74 15.33
C TYR A 651 -14.62 18.46 15.07
N SER A 652 -15.02 17.67 14.06
CA SER A 652 -14.28 16.52 13.57
C SER A 652 -12.96 16.94 12.92
N PRO A 653 -11.93 16.07 12.89
CA PRO A 653 -10.71 16.33 12.14
C PRO A 653 -10.94 16.68 10.66
N LEU A 654 -12.01 16.16 10.04
CA LEU A 654 -12.41 16.54 8.67
C LEU A 654 -12.90 17.98 8.52
N GLY A 655 -13.12 18.71 9.62
CA GLY A 655 -13.34 20.16 9.61
C GLY A 655 -12.11 20.95 9.14
N PHE A 656 -10.91 20.37 9.24
CA PHE A 656 -9.65 21.01 8.84
C PHE A 656 -9.31 20.74 7.37
N LEU A 657 -8.96 21.80 6.62
CA LEU A 657 -8.55 21.69 5.22
C LEU A 657 -7.37 20.74 5.04
N GLY A 658 -6.34 20.81 5.90
CA GLY A 658 -5.18 19.92 5.84
C GLY A 658 -5.57 18.44 5.96
N THR A 659 -6.50 18.10 6.86
CA THR A 659 -7.01 16.73 6.99
C THR A 659 -7.77 16.27 5.75
N ARG A 660 -8.60 17.14 5.16
CA ARG A 660 -9.32 16.82 3.91
C ARG A 660 -8.38 16.65 2.72
N CYS A 661 -7.28 17.41 2.68
CA CYS A 661 -6.21 17.22 1.70
C CYS A 661 -5.51 15.85 1.89
N LEU A 662 -5.17 15.49 3.13
CA LEU A 662 -4.55 14.18 3.43
C LEU A 662 -5.48 13.03 3.03
N ALA A 663 -6.76 13.13 3.37
CA ALA A 663 -7.78 12.14 3.00
C ALA A 663 -7.98 12.06 1.48
N GLY A 664 -7.99 13.20 0.77
CA GLY A 664 -8.10 13.25 -0.69
C GLY A 664 -6.92 12.57 -1.40
N VAL A 665 -5.69 12.90 -1.01
CA VAL A 665 -4.46 12.27 -1.54
C VAL A 665 -4.46 10.77 -1.25
N ALA A 666 -4.80 10.37 -0.03
CA ALA A 666 -4.89 8.95 0.33
C ALA A 666 -5.94 8.20 -0.49
N ALA A 667 -7.16 8.77 -0.62
CA ALA A 667 -8.24 8.16 -1.38
C ALA A 667 -7.88 7.93 -2.84
N ASN A 668 -7.31 8.95 -3.51
CA ASN A 668 -6.91 8.84 -4.91
C ASN A 668 -5.86 7.74 -5.12
N TYR A 669 -4.95 7.53 -4.17
CA TYR A 669 -3.95 6.49 -4.25
C TYR A 669 -4.52 5.09 -4.03
N ILE A 670 -5.24 4.87 -2.92
CA ILE A 670 -5.75 3.53 -2.58
C ILE A 670 -6.84 3.06 -3.55
N PHE A 671 -7.58 3.99 -4.17
CA PHE A 671 -8.61 3.72 -5.16
C PHE A 671 -8.19 4.12 -6.59
N ARG A 672 -6.88 4.07 -6.88
CA ARG A 672 -6.37 4.12 -8.27
C ARG A 672 -7.05 3.08 -9.15
N ASN A 673 -7.25 1.89 -8.60
CA ASN A 673 -8.23 0.93 -9.10
C ASN A 673 -9.56 1.13 -8.36
N PRO A 674 -10.60 1.68 -9.02
CA PRO A 674 -11.91 1.86 -8.40
C PRO A 674 -12.76 0.59 -8.36
N PHE A 675 -12.33 -0.48 -9.03
CA PHE A 675 -13.04 -1.75 -9.14
C PHE A 675 -12.49 -2.72 -8.10
N ILE A 676 -12.73 -2.40 -6.82
CA ILE A 676 -12.27 -3.22 -5.70
C ILE A 676 -13.43 -3.48 -4.73
N ASN A 677 -13.43 -4.69 -4.17
CA ASN A 677 -14.34 -5.08 -3.10
C ASN A 677 -13.51 -5.54 -1.90
N PHE A 678 -13.85 -5.03 -0.74
CA PHE A 678 -13.27 -5.46 0.53
C PHE A 678 -14.11 -6.58 1.14
N GLU A 679 -13.42 -7.50 1.79
CA GLU A 679 -14.05 -8.50 2.63
C GLU A 679 -14.98 -7.88 3.67
N LYS A 680 -16.06 -8.61 3.99
CA LYS A 680 -17.03 -8.12 4.97
C LYS A 680 -16.32 -7.93 6.31
N HIS A 681 -16.50 -6.76 6.92
CA HIS A 681 -15.89 -6.33 8.18
C HIS A 681 -14.40 -5.94 8.12
N SER A 682 -13.77 -5.96 6.96
CA SER A 682 -12.42 -5.43 6.76
C SER A 682 -12.45 -3.93 6.52
N ALA A 683 -11.44 -3.23 7.04
CA ALA A 683 -11.24 -1.80 6.78
C ALA A 683 -10.36 -1.54 5.55
N LEU A 684 -9.38 -2.41 5.30
CA LEU A 684 -8.36 -2.24 4.26
C LEU A 684 -8.08 -3.53 3.49
N ASN A 685 -8.94 -4.55 3.60
CA ASN A 685 -8.80 -5.87 2.98
C ASN A 685 -7.53 -6.65 3.35
N GLY A 686 -6.86 -6.27 4.45
CA GLY A 686 -5.53 -6.78 4.79
C GLY A 686 -4.41 -6.25 3.89
N ASP A 687 -4.68 -5.28 3.02
CA ASP A 687 -3.74 -4.70 2.07
C ASP A 687 -2.63 -3.88 2.79
N PRO A 688 -1.37 -4.34 2.81
CA PRO A 688 -0.27 -3.64 3.46
C PRO A 688 0.06 -2.29 2.80
N LEU A 689 -0.18 -2.15 1.49
CA LEU A 689 0.03 -0.89 0.77
C LEU A 689 -1.04 0.12 1.17
N ALA A 690 -2.32 -0.27 1.23
CA ALA A 690 -3.39 0.63 1.68
C ALA A 690 -3.21 1.04 3.15
N PHE A 691 -2.82 0.08 4.01
CA PHE A 691 -2.44 0.35 5.40
C PHE A 691 -1.26 1.32 5.49
N GLY A 692 -0.19 1.05 4.73
CA GLY A 692 0.98 1.90 4.67
C GLY A 692 0.65 3.32 4.25
N TYR A 693 -0.05 3.49 3.14
CA TYR A 693 -0.30 4.80 2.54
C TYR A 693 -1.29 5.64 3.34
N LEU A 694 -2.41 5.05 3.78
CA LEU A 694 -3.43 5.80 4.53
C LEU A 694 -3.11 5.89 6.02
N ILE A 695 -2.82 4.77 6.68
CA ILE A 695 -2.71 4.70 8.14
C ILE A 695 -1.33 5.16 8.60
N LEU A 696 -0.27 4.54 8.10
CA LEU A 696 1.10 4.96 8.46
C LEU A 696 1.46 6.30 7.80
N GLY A 697 1.07 6.53 6.55
CA GLY A 697 1.42 7.74 5.82
C GLY A 697 0.89 9.02 6.46
N THR A 698 -0.40 9.05 6.80
CA THR A 698 -0.99 10.20 7.51
C THR A 698 -0.38 10.39 8.90
N TYR A 699 0.03 9.30 9.56
CA TYR A 699 0.70 9.36 10.86
C TYR A 699 2.14 9.86 10.74
N PHE A 700 2.91 9.37 9.76
CA PHE A 700 4.28 9.81 9.47
C PHE A 700 4.30 11.28 9.10
N PHE A 701 3.37 11.73 8.23
CA PHE A 701 3.20 13.15 7.93
C PHE A 701 2.93 13.96 9.21
N SER A 702 2.05 13.48 10.07
CA SER A 702 1.70 14.18 11.32
C SER A 702 2.90 14.33 12.25
N ILE A 703 3.66 13.25 12.46
CA ILE A 703 4.85 13.24 13.31
C ILE A 703 5.93 14.12 12.68
N ALA A 704 6.26 13.91 11.41
CA ALA A 704 7.31 14.63 10.72
C ALA A 704 7.02 16.14 10.65
N LYS A 705 5.76 16.53 10.38
CA LYS A 705 5.34 17.93 10.41
C LYS A 705 5.47 18.52 11.81
N TRP A 706 5.05 17.78 12.85
CA TRP A 706 5.19 18.22 14.24
C TRP A 706 6.66 18.40 14.63
N VAL A 707 7.52 17.44 14.29
CA VAL A 707 8.97 17.51 14.53
C VAL A 707 9.57 18.72 13.81
N LEU A 708 9.22 18.92 12.53
CA LEU A 708 9.70 20.05 11.73
C LEU A 708 9.28 21.39 12.32
N ASP A 709 7.99 21.55 12.67
CA ASP A 709 7.49 22.79 13.24
C ASP A 709 8.17 23.08 14.59
N LYS A 710 8.25 22.09 15.49
CA LYS A 710 8.92 22.24 16.80
C LYS A 710 10.41 22.54 16.66
N ALA A 711 11.09 21.88 15.73
CA ALA A 711 12.51 22.05 15.58
C ALA A 711 12.86 23.42 14.95
N CYS A 712 12.05 23.90 14.01
CA CYS A 712 12.18 25.25 13.47
C CYS A 712 11.86 26.32 14.53
N GLU A 713 10.83 26.11 15.36
CA GLU A 713 10.49 27.01 16.48
C GLU A 713 11.61 27.08 17.53
N GLY A 714 12.28 25.95 17.81
CA GLY A 714 13.39 25.88 18.76
C GLY A 714 14.72 26.41 18.23
N GLY A 715 14.85 26.60 16.91
CA GLY A 715 16.07 27.12 16.29
C GLY A 715 17.27 26.16 16.37
N TYR A 716 17.04 24.85 16.33
CA TYR A 716 18.09 23.84 16.42
C TYR A 716 18.94 23.72 15.14
N ASP A 717 20.16 23.21 15.26
CA ASP A 717 21.07 22.99 14.12
C ASP A 717 20.87 21.60 13.50
N THR A 718 20.78 20.56 14.35
CA THR A 718 20.58 19.16 13.96
C THR A 718 19.48 18.49 14.77
N ILE A 719 18.72 17.61 14.12
CA ILE A 719 17.80 16.67 14.77
C ILE A 719 18.38 15.26 14.65
N HIS A 720 18.62 14.60 15.78
CA HIS A 720 19.04 13.20 15.83
C HIS A 720 17.83 12.29 15.98
N PHE A 721 17.58 11.48 14.96
CA PHE A 721 16.56 10.44 14.95
C PHE A 721 17.18 9.14 15.44
N PHE A 722 16.65 8.59 16.53
CA PHE A 722 17.18 7.35 17.10
C PHE A 722 16.82 6.12 16.28
N ALA A 723 17.72 5.14 16.30
CA ALA A 723 17.55 3.93 15.50
C ALA A 723 16.33 3.10 15.88
N ARG A 724 15.89 2.30 14.91
CA ARG A 724 14.65 1.51 14.86
C ARG A 724 13.45 2.39 14.57
N ASP A 725 13.11 3.30 15.47
CA ASP A 725 11.80 3.94 15.44
C ASP A 725 11.83 5.29 14.71
N GLY A 726 13.01 5.90 14.61
CA GLY A 726 13.22 7.18 13.96
C GLY A 726 13.49 7.11 12.46
N TYR A 727 13.71 5.93 11.86
CA TYR A 727 14.20 5.85 10.48
C TYR A 727 13.21 6.36 9.43
N TYR A 728 11.97 5.85 9.44
CA TYR A 728 10.96 6.29 8.49
C TYR A 728 10.47 7.71 8.79
N ILE A 729 10.48 8.10 10.08
CA ILE A 729 10.15 9.47 10.48
C ILE A 729 11.24 10.44 10.00
N LYS A 730 12.52 10.07 10.05
CA LYS A 730 13.62 10.85 9.46
C LYS A 730 13.42 11.03 7.97
N GLN A 731 13.09 9.96 7.24
CA GLN A 731 12.82 10.07 5.80
C GLN A 731 11.65 11.01 5.51
N ALA A 732 10.55 10.88 6.25
CA ALA A 732 9.40 11.77 6.14
C ALA A 732 9.78 13.23 6.48
N TYR A 733 10.59 13.46 7.52
CA TYR A 733 11.13 14.77 7.88
C TYR A 733 11.98 15.35 6.75
N ASP A 734 12.91 14.56 6.20
CA ASP A 734 13.80 14.99 5.13
C ASP A 734 13.03 15.39 3.86
N ILE A 735 11.98 14.64 3.53
CA ILE A 735 11.06 14.97 2.44
C ILE A 735 10.39 16.32 2.69
N LEU A 736 9.78 16.53 3.86
CA LEU A 736 9.12 17.78 4.18
C LEU A 736 10.10 18.96 4.24
N ALA A 737 11.25 18.79 4.88
CA ALA A 737 12.31 19.79 4.98
C ALA A 737 12.83 20.20 3.59
N SER A 738 12.98 19.26 2.66
CA SER A 738 13.41 19.56 1.28
C SER A 738 12.37 20.32 0.45
N HIS A 739 11.09 20.27 0.83
CA HIS A 739 9.99 21.01 0.21
C HIS A 739 9.56 22.23 1.04
N SER A 740 10.30 22.54 2.11
CA SER A 740 10.00 23.66 2.99
C SER A 740 10.66 24.95 2.48
N ASN A 741 9.98 26.08 2.66
CA ASN A 741 10.56 27.41 2.46
C ASN A 741 11.31 27.91 3.70
N LYS A 742 11.21 27.20 4.83
CA LYS A 742 11.90 27.54 6.08
C LYS A 742 13.33 27.02 6.06
N LYS A 743 14.22 27.66 6.82
CA LYS A 743 15.53 27.08 7.12
C LYS A 743 15.34 25.96 8.14
N CYS A 744 15.23 24.72 7.66
CA CYS A 744 15.06 23.55 8.51
C CYS A 744 16.41 23.04 9.07
N PRO A 745 16.43 22.53 10.32
CA PRO A 745 17.59 21.83 10.88
C PRO A 745 18.01 20.64 10.02
N SER A 746 19.30 20.31 10.04
CA SER A 746 19.80 19.08 9.41
C SER A 746 19.31 17.84 10.17
N SER A 747 19.24 16.69 9.51
CA SER A 747 18.82 15.44 10.17
C SER A 747 19.98 14.44 10.22
N HIS A 748 20.09 13.73 11.34
CA HIS A 748 21.09 12.70 11.57
C HIS A 748 20.43 11.44 12.11
N TYR A 749 20.74 10.27 11.55
CA TYR A 749 20.25 9.00 12.08
C TYR A 749 21.28 8.43 13.07
N PHE A 750 20.91 8.29 14.34
CA PHE A 750 21.81 7.84 15.39
C PHE A 750 21.50 6.41 15.83
N TYR A 751 22.44 5.51 15.55
CA TYR A 751 22.40 4.11 15.96
C TYR A 751 22.61 3.97 17.46
N THR A 752 21.52 3.72 18.19
CA THR A 752 21.55 3.50 19.64
C THR A 752 20.49 2.50 20.08
N SER A 753 20.68 1.91 21.26
CA SER A 753 19.69 1.08 21.93
C SER A 753 19.91 1.15 23.45
N ARG A 754 18.90 0.75 24.23
CA ARG A 754 19.04 0.65 25.70
C ARG A 754 20.19 -0.27 26.08
N ARG A 755 20.36 -1.38 25.34
CA ARG A 755 21.46 -2.34 25.50
C ARG A 755 22.81 -1.66 25.22
N ALA A 756 22.94 -0.96 24.11
CA ALA A 756 24.20 -0.31 23.71
C ALA A 756 24.71 0.72 24.73
N THR A 757 23.80 1.32 25.52
CA THR A 757 24.15 2.30 26.55
C THR A 757 24.51 1.71 27.92
N ILE A 758 24.40 0.39 28.14
CA ILE A 758 24.71 -0.23 29.43
C ILE A 758 26.12 0.14 29.95
N PRO A 759 27.20 0.08 29.15
CA PRO A 759 28.53 0.50 29.61
C PRO A 759 28.63 1.98 29.99
N TRP A 760 27.71 2.84 29.53
CA TRP A 760 27.73 4.28 29.84
C TRP A 760 27.25 4.55 31.27
N MET A 761 26.47 3.62 31.84
CA MET A 761 25.83 3.73 33.15
C MET A 761 26.77 3.42 34.32
N ILE A 762 27.94 2.83 34.05
CA ILE A 762 28.90 2.41 35.08
C ILE A 762 30.11 3.34 35.05
N GLU A 763 30.42 3.95 36.19
CA GLU A 763 31.59 4.84 36.37
C GLU A 763 32.50 4.37 37.50
N LYS A 764 31.91 3.78 38.53
CA LYS A 764 32.60 3.29 39.73
C LYS A 764 31.96 2.00 40.25
N THR A 765 32.68 1.34 41.15
CA THR A 765 32.14 0.20 41.93
C THR A 765 30.83 0.58 42.60
N GLY A 766 29.86 -0.33 42.59
CA GLY A 766 28.53 -0.11 43.13
C GLY A 766 27.50 0.37 42.10
N ASP A 767 27.92 0.97 40.98
CA ASP A 767 26.96 1.45 39.97
C ASP A 767 26.20 0.31 39.28
N ILE A 768 26.82 -0.87 39.15
CA ILE A 768 26.21 -2.04 38.53
C ILE A 768 24.94 -2.51 39.25
N TYR A 769 24.84 -2.29 40.57
CA TYR A 769 23.63 -2.63 41.34
C TYR A 769 22.42 -1.80 40.90
N ASN A 770 22.63 -0.57 40.42
CA ASN A 770 21.57 0.32 39.97
C ASN A 770 21.11 -0.01 38.54
N LEU A 771 21.79 -0.91 37.82
CA LEU A 771 21.41 -1.29 36.46
C LEU A 771 20.00 -1.89 36.41
N SER A 772 19.57 -2.62 37.46
CA SER A 772 18.23 -3.21 37.54
C SER A 772 17.09 -2.19 37.54
N ASP A 773 17.35 -0.92 37.85
CA ASP A 773 16.36 0.16 37.79
C ASP A 773 16.12 0.66 36.34
N THR A 774 17.02 0.30 35.43
CA THR A 774 17.04 0.80 34.05
C THR A 774 16.93 -0.30 32.99
N VAL A 775 17.39 -1.52 33.28
CA VAL A 775 17.26 -2.68 32.40
C VAL A 775 16.67 -3.87 33.17
N ASN A 776 15.87 -4.70 32.48
CA ASN A 776 15.43 -5.96 33.06
C ASN A 776 16.64 -6.92 33.08
N TYR A 777 17.15 -7.21 34.28
CA TYR A 777 18.32 -8.09 34.42
C TYR A 777 18.01 -9.54 34.02
N GLN A 778 16.74 -9.97 34.10
CA GLN A 778 16.32 -11.35 33.78
C GLN A 778 16.43 -11.69 32.29
N SER A 779 16.68 -10.70 31.43
CA SER A 779 16.83 -10.89 29.99
C SER A 779 18.24 -11.29 29.58
N PHE A 780 19.20 -11.24 30.51
CA PHE A 780 20.61 -11.49 30.25
C PHE A 780 21.05 -12.79 30.89
N THR A 781 21.94 -13.50 30.21
CA THR A 781 22.84 -14.42 30.90
C THR A 781 23.99 -13.63 31.54
N PRO A 782 24.59 -14.12 32.64
CA PRO A 782 25.75 -13.48 33.26
C PRO A 782 26.89 -13.23 32.25
N PHE A 783 27.15 -14.17 31.34
CA PHE A 783 28.19 -14.02 30.34
C PHE A 783 27.85 -13.01 29.25
N GLU A 784 26.59 -12.92 28.81
CA GLU A 784 26.15 -11.86 27.88
C GLU A 784 26.37 -10.47 28.49
N LEU A 785 26.06 -10.28 29.77
CA LEU A 785 26.25 -9.00 30.44
C LEU A 785 27.74 -8.68 30.63
N ILE A 786 28.58 -9.67 30.97
CA ILE A 786 30.05 -9.49 30.98
C ILE A 786 30.57 -9.11 29.60
N SER A 787 30.09 -9.76 28.54
CA SER A 787 30.46 -9.45 27.15
C SER A 787 30.08 -8.04 26.76
N GLN A 788 28.93 -7.56 27.24
CA GLN A 788 28.49 -6.19 27.02
C GLN A 788 29.32 -5.16 27.79
N LEU A 789 29.82 -5.54 28.96
CA LEU A 789 30.65 -4.72 29.84
C LEU A 789 32.16 -4.89 29.58
N GLU A 790 32.56 -5.69 28.59
CA GLU A 790 33.96 -5.95 28.22
C GLU A 790 34.85 -4.69 28.23
N PRO A 791 34.42 -3.50 27.71
CA PRO A 791 35.27 -2.32 27.72
C PRO A 791 35.69 -1.82 29.13
N LEU A 792 34.96 -2.23 30.17
CA LEU A 792 35.17 -1.83 31.57
C LEU A 792 35.95 -2.88 32.38
N ILE A 793 36.30 -4.01 31.75
CA ILE A 793 36.85 -5.20 32.40
C ILE A 793 38.34 -5.36 32.04
N ASP A 794 39.14 -5.88 32.97
CA ASP A 794 40.52 -6.26 32.67
C ASP A 794 40.57 -7.46 31.71
N GLY A 795 41.42 -7.39 30.69
CA GLY A 795 41.46 -8.40 29.62
C GLY A 795 41.75 -9.82 30.11
N SER A 796 42.54 -9.96 31.19
CA SER A 796 42.80 -11.25 31.84
C SER A 796 41.56 -11.80 32.56
N ALA A 797 40.80 -10.94 33.24
CA ALA A 797 39.54 -11.31 33.90
C ALA A 797 38.46 -11.68 32.88
N PHE A 798 38.38 -10.92 31.77
CA PHE A 798 37.46 -11.21 30.67
C PHE A 798 37.76 -12.57 30.03
N ALA A 799 39.04 -12.88 29.75
CA ALA A 799 39.45 -14.17 29.21
C ALA A 799 39.07 -15.36 30.12
N GLN A 800 38.98 -15.13 31.43
CA GLN A 800 38.61 -16.14 32.44
C GLN A 800 37.15 -16.03 32.90
N ALA A 801 36.33 -15.20 32.26
CA ALA A 801 35.02 -14.82 32.79
C ALA A 801 34.09 -16.01 33.07
N ARG A 802 34.04 -16.99 32.15
CA ARG A 802 33.22 -18.20 32.32
C ARG A 802 33.66 -19.03 33.51
N GLU A 803 34.96 -19.09 33.77
CA GLU A 803 35.53 -19.87 34.87
C GLU A 803 35.30 -19.15 36.22
N LEU A 804 35.54 -17.84 36.27
CA LEU A 804 35.25 -17.01 37.45
C LEU A 804 33.77 -17.05 37.86
N LEU A 805 32.86 -17.03 36.89
CA LEU A 805 31.42 -17.20 37.13
C LEU A 805 31.10 -18.58 37.74
N LYS A 806 31.66 -19.66 37.18
CA LYS A 806 31.47 -21.02 37.71
C LYS A 806 32.02 -21.18 39.13
N GLN A 807 33.19 -20.60 39.42
CA GLN A 807 33.79 -20.60 40.76
C GLN A 807 32.92 -19.90 41.80
N ALA A 808 32.24 -18.82 41.39
CA ALA A 808 31.25 -18.12 42.21
C ALA A 808 29.88 -18.82 42.28
N ARG A 809 29.75 -20.02 41.69
CA ARG A 809 28.49 -20.78 41.56
C ARG A 809 27.40 -20.03 40.78
N ILE A 810 27.80 -19.24 39.79
CA ILE A 810 26.91 -18.53 38.87
C ILE A 810 27.00 -19.20 37.50
N SER A 811 25.86 -19.66 36.98
CA SER A 811 25.77 -20.32 35.66
C SER A 811 25.98 -19.30 34.54
N PRO A 812 27.03 -19.41 33.69
CA PRO A 812 27.36 -18.34 32.73
C PRO A 812 26.31 -18.09 31.65
N ASP A 813 25.64 -19.15 31.20
CA ASP A 813 24.73 -19.13 30.03
C ASP A 813 23.26 -19.31 30.41
N VAL A 814 22.94 -19.27 31.71
CA VAL A 814 21.56 -19.34 32.21
C VAL A 814 21.14 -17.94 32.63
N ARG A 815 19.97 -17.51 32.18
CA ARG A 815 19.44 -16.19 32.52
C ARG A 815 19.21 -16.07 34.03
N PHE A 816 19.38 -14.86 34.55
CA PHE A 816 19.04 -14.56 35.94
C PHE A 816 17.55 -14.84 36.19
N THR A 817 17.25 -15.56 37.26
CA THR A 817 15.87 -15.85 37.66
C THR A 817 15.47 -15.05 38.88
N GLU A 818 16.37 -14.92 39.85
CA GLU A 818 16.11 -14.24 41.12
C GLU A 818 17.01 -13.02 41.38
N ILE A 819 16.50 -12.08 42.17
CA ILE A 819 17.25 -10.88 42.57
C ILE A 819 18.50 -11.20 43.40
N ALA A 820 18.52 -12.34 44.10
CA ALA A 820 19.68 -12.79 44.88
C ALA A 820 20.85 -13.18 43.95
N GLU A 821 20.56 -13.88 42.85
CA GLU A 821 21.55 -14.23 41.82
C GLU A 821 22.14 -12.97 41.18
N TRP A 822 21.28 -12.01 40.87
CA TRP A 822 21.68 -10.68 40.36
C TRP A 822 22.63 -9.96 41.31
N LYS A 823 22.30 -9.89 42.61
CA LYS A 823 23.15 -9.23 43.61
C LYS A 823 24.50 -9.94 43.81
N ASN A 824 24.52 -11.27 43.76
CA ASN A 824 25.75 -12.05 43.82
C ASN A 824 26.63 -11.79 42.59
N PHE A 825 26.03 -11.70 41.41
CA PHE A 825 26.74 -11.31 40.19
C PHE A 825 27.31 -9.89 40.29
N CYS A 826 26.52 -8.91 40.76
CA CYS A 826 27.00 -7.54 40.95
C CYS A 826 28.21 -7.47 41.88
N LYS A 827 28.16 -8.21 42.99
CA LYS A 827 29.28 -8.31 43.93
C LYS A 827 30.53 -8.89 43.28
N LEU A 828 30.38 -10.00 42.55
CA LEU A 828 31.48 -10.62 41.82
C LEU A 828 32.05 -9.68 40.75
N PHE A 829 31.18 -8.94 40.05
CA PHE A 829 31.59 -7.97 39.05
C PHE A 829 32.51 -6.91 39.64
N ASP A 830 32.10 -6.26 40.73
CA ASP A 830 32.91 -5.24 41.40
C ASP A 830 34.23 -5.82 41.95
N GLU A 831 34.22 -7.04 42.49
CA GLU A 831 35.40 -7.65 43.13
C GLU A 831 36.41 -8.24 42.14
N ARG A 832 35.97 -8.71 40.96
CA ARG A 832 36.79 -9.54 40.07
C ARG A 832 36.87 -9.07 38.62
N PHE A 833 35.93 -8.24 38.17
CA PHE A 833 35.83 -7.84 36.76
C PHE A 833 36.07 -6.35 36.55
N PHE A 834 35.47 -5.49 37.38
CA PHE A 834 35.51 -4.04 37.20
C PHE A 834 36.93 -3.47 37.30
N SER A 835 37.33 -2.68 36.30
CA SER A 835 38.61 -1.97 36.27
C SER A 835 38.38 -0.45 36.15
N GLN A 836 38.77 0.29 37.19
CA GLN A 836 38.62 1.75 37.23
C GLN A 836 39.44 2.44 36.12
N GLU A 837 40.64 1.93 35.83
CA GLU A 837 41.53 2.46 34.79
C GLU A 837 40.91 2.28 33.40
N LYS A 838 40.45 1.07 33.08
CA LYS A 838 39.77 0.76 31.81
C LYS A 838 38.51 1.60 31.63
N THR A 839 37.71 1.73 32.70
CA THR A 839 36.48 2.52 32.71
C THR A 839 36.78 3.99 32.42
N ALA A 840 37.78 4.59 33.08
CA ALA A 840 38.17 5.97 32.83
C ALA A 840 38.65 6.19 31.38
N ALA A 841 39.48 5.27 30.85
CA ALA A 841 39.97 5.33 29.48
C ALA A 841 38.83 5.20 28.44
N TYR A 842 37.92 4.23 28.65
CA TYR A 842 36.75 4.03 27.80
C TYR A 842 35.83 5.26 27.82
N ARG A 843 35.52 5.80 29.00
CA ARG A 843 34.67 7.00 29.15
C ARG A 843 35.27 8.23 28.48
N ALA A 844 36.58 8.46 28.61
CA ALA A 844 37.25 9.58 27.94
C ALA A 844 37.18 9.46 26.40
N ALA A 845 37.43 8.26 25.86
CA ALA A 845 37.34 8.01 24.43
C ALA A 845 35.88 8.10 23.91
N LEU A 846 34.93 7.59 24.70
CA LEU A 846 33.50 7.68 24.43
C LEU A 846 33.02 9.13 24.41
N GLN A 847 33.38 9.94 25.42
CA GLN A 847 33.05 11.36 25.49
C GLN A 847 33.53 12.09 24.23
N LYS A 848 34.78 11.86 23.81
CA LYS A 848 35.34 12.47 22.60
C LYS A 848 34.59 12.07 21.33
N ALA A 849 34.16 10.81 21.21
CA ALA A 849 33.39 10.33 20.07
C ALA A 849 31.95 10.90 20.05
N VAL A 850 31.29 10.97 21.21
CA VAL A 850 29.91 11.48 21.34
C VAL A 850 29.85 13.00 21.11
N CYS A 851 30.81 13.78 21.61
CA CYS A 851 30.89 15.24 21.38
C CYS A 851 31.16 15.62 19.90
N ARG A 852 31.53 14.66 19.04
CA ARG A 852 31.60 14.89 17.58
C ARG A 852 30.27 14.68 16.87
N ILE A 853 29.33 14.01 17.53
CA ILE A 853 28.02 13.66 16.98
C ILE A 853 26.98 14.67 17.46
N PHE A 854 26.99 15.01 18.75
CA PHE A 854 26.03 15.93 19.37
C PHE A 854 26.68 17.28 19.67
N GLY A 855 25.96 18.35 19.38
CA GLY A 855 26.26 19.73 19.72
C GLY A 855 25.27 20.35 20.72
N GLU A 856 25.57 21.57 21.19
CA GLU A 856 24.79 22.27 22.22
C GLU A 856 23.42 22.78 21.74
N HIS A 857 23.23 22.91 20.43
CA HIS A 857 21.98 23.37 19.80
C HIS A 857 21.28 22.25 19.03
N ASP A 858 21.53 21.00 19.38
CA ASP A 858 20.89 19.84 18.76
C ASP A 858 19.65 19.39 19.52
N CYS A 859 18.76 18.72 18.79
CA CYS A 859 17.53 18.14 19.30
C CYS A 859 17.47 16.63 19.01
N ILE A 860 16.78 15.86 19.83
CA ILE A 860 16.60 14.42 19.66
C ILE A 860 15.14 14.11 19.38
N PHE A 861 14.87 13.28 18.38
CA PHE A 861 13.58 12.61 18.21
C PHE A 861 13.68 11.16 18.68
N ASP A 862 12.79 10.78 19.59
CA ASP A 862 12.70 9.44 20.18
C ASP A 862 11.22 9.06 20.32
N THR A 863 10.85 7.83 20.03
CA THR A 863 9.50 7.28 20.22
C THR A 863 9.26 6.82 21.65
N GLY A 864 10.34 6.65 22.42
CA GLY A 864 10.32 6.31 23.83
C GLY A 864 9.67 7.40 24.69
N TYR A 865 9.87 7.31 26.00
CA TYR A 865 9.12 8.15 26.93
C TYR A 865 9.90 8.48 28.21
N SER A 866 11.21 8.24 28.28
CA SER A 866 11.91 8.10 29.58
C SER A 866 13.08 9.04 29.86
N LEU A 867 13.59 9.81 28.89
CA LEU A 867 14.79 10.67 29.00
C LEU A 867 16.09 9.99 29.48
N ARG A 868 16.15 8.66 29.53
CA ARG A 868 17.32 7.93 30.05
C ARG A 868 18.59 8.22 29.26
N PHE A 869 18.51 8.22 27.93
CA PHE A 869 19.67 8.51 27.08
C PHE A 869 20.17 9.94 27.30
N GLN A 870 19.25 10.90 27.38
CA GLN A 870 19.53 12.33 27.54
C GLN A 870 20.27 12.60 28.86
N MET A 871 19.88 11.92 29.93
CA MET A 871 20.60 11.97 31.20
C MET A 871 22.04 11.44 31.06
N LEU A 872 22.23 10.32 30.36
CA LEU A 872 23.55 9.74 30.13
C LEU A 872 24.41 10.63 29.24
N LEU A 873 23.83 11.22 28.19
CA LEU A 873 24.49 12.18 27.32
C LEU A 873 24.97 13.39 28.13
N LYS A 874 24.10 13.98 28.96
CA LYS A 874 24.43 15.11 29.82
C LYS A 874 25.51 14.76 30.83
N ALA A 875 25.42 13.61 31.50
CA ALA A 875 26.40 13.16 32.47
C ALA A 875 27.78 12.90 31.84
N LEU A 876 27.81 12.36 30.61
CA LEU A 876 29.05 12.04 29.90
C LEU A 876 29.72 13.28 29.29
N THR A 877 28.94 14.20 28.71
CA THR A 877 29.46 15.26 27.83
C THR A 877 29.21 16.67 28.31
N GLY A 878 28.27 16.87 29.23
CA GLY A 878 27.75 18.20 29.60
C GLY A 878 26.73 18.77 28.61
N ILE A 879 26.48 18.13 27.47
CA ILE A 879 25.55 18.58 26.44
C ILE A 879 24.10 18.30 26.87
N SER A 880 23.24 19.32 26.81
CA SER A 880 21.80 19.17 26.96
C SER A 880 21.15 19.21 25.57
N ALA A 881 20.59 18.09 25.13
CA ALA A 881 19.84 18.02 23.88
C ALA A 881 18.34 17.92 24.17
N ASP A 882 17.58 18.94 23.75
CA ASP A 882 16.13 18.96 23.91
C ASP A 882 15.49 17.78 23.14
N THR A 883 14.41 17.22 23.67
CA THR A 883 13.85 15.96 23.14
C THR A 883 12.39 16.07 22.72
N LEU A 884 12.08 15.52 21.55
CA LEU A 884 10.75 15.40 20.99
C LEU A 884 10.28 13.94 21.09
N TYR A 885 9.24 13.72 21.89
CA TYR A 885 8.64 12.41 22.14
C TYR A 885 7.28 12.23 21.47
N LEU A 886 6.94 10.99 21.11
CA LEU A 886 5.56 10.66 20.73
C LEU A 886 4.64 10.61 21.95
N TYR A 887 5.07 9.92 23.01
CA TYR A 887 4.29 9.68 24.23
C TYR A 887 5.10 9.97 25.49
N TYR A 888 4.39 10.21 26.58
CA TYR A 888 4.95 10.36 27.92
C TYR A 888 4.05 9.67 28.95
N ASN A 889 4.61 8.80 29.80
CA ASN A 889 3.83 7.82 30.57
C ASN A 889 3.91 7.94 32.11
N ASP A 890 4.96 8.51 32.69
CA ASP A 890 5.18 8.45 34.15
C ASP A 890 5.91 9.67 34.74
N GLU A 891 5.59 10.09 35.96
CA GLU A 891 6.26 11.22 36.65
C GLU A 891 7.80 11.14 36.68
N LYS A 892 8.38 9.94 36.54
CA LYS A 892 9.82 9.73 36.45
C LYS A 892 10.45 10.54 35.33
N THR A 893 9.79 10.77 34.22
CA THR A 893 10.41 11.55 33.12
C THR A 893 10.42 13.04 33.41
N ILE A 894 9.40 13.58 34.11
CA ILE A 894 9.46 14.95 34.64
C ILE A 894 10.66 15.08 35.60
N TYR A 895 10.80 14.15 36.56
CA TYR A 895 11.93 14.16 37.48
C TYR A 895 13.29 14.08 36.76
N ARG A 896 13.39 13.24 35.72
CA ARG A 896 14.62 13.13 34.91
C ARG A 896 14.88 14.39 34.10
N ALA A 897 13.85 15.03 33.55
CA ALA A 897 13.96 16.32 32.85
C ALA A 897 14.50 17.40 33.80
N GLU A 898 13.92 17.51 35.00
CA GLU A 898 14.37 18.45 36.04
C GLU A 898 15.82 18.18 36.45
N LYS A 899 16.18 16.91 36.70
CA LYS A 899 17.53 16.53 37.12
C LYS A 899 18.60 16.72 36.04
N SER A 900 18.24 16.59 34.77
CA SER A 900 19.17 16.76 33.64
C SER A 900 19.14 18.15 33.01
N GLU A 901 18.21 19.01 33.46
CA GLU A 901 17.94 20.31 32.86
C GLU A 901 17.64 20.23 31.36
N VAL A 902 17.03 19.12 30.91
CA VAL A 902 16.66 18.86 29.52
C VAL A 902 15.18 19.18 29.32
N ARG A 903 14.84 19.94 28.28
CA ARG A 903 13.43 20.18 27.92
C ARG A 903 12.93 19.05 27.04
N PHE A 904 11.66 18.70 27.20
CA PHE A 904 11.01 17.77 26.28
C PHE A 904 9.61 18.25 25.89
N SER A 905 9.19 17.86 24.69
CA SER A 905 7.82 18.04 24.20
C SER A 905 7.26 16.70 23.74
N ALA A 906 6.01 16.42 24.06
CA ALA A 906 5.31 15.22 23.58
C ALA A 906 4.23 15.60 22.57
N MET A 907 4.14 14.86 21.45
CA MET A 907 3.08 15.07 20.46
C MET A 907 1.70 14.71 21.03
N SER A 908 1.61 13.60 21.78
CA SER A 908 0.39 13.17 22.45
C SER A 908 0.59 13.16 23.98
N PRO A 909 -0.12 14.02 24.74
CA PRO A 909 0.00 14.08 26.19
C PRO A 909 -0.76 12.95 26.91
N ALA A 910 -1.52 12.13 26.18
CA ALA A 910 -2.24 10.99 26.74
C ALA A 910 -1.28 9.82 26.97
N SER A 911 -1.33 9.19 28.15
CA SER A 911 -0.54 7.99 28.41
C SER A 911 -0.93 6.86 27.45
N ALA A 912 0.07 6.26 26.80
CA ALA A 912 -0.15 5.06 26.01
C ALA A 912 -0.13 3.86 26.94
N ASN A 913 -1.16 3.00 26.88
CA ASN A 913 -1.04 1.71 27.57
C ASN A 913 0.10 0.88 26.92
N VAL A 914 0.63 -0.07 27.67
CA VAL A 914 1.81 -0.86 27.25
C VAL A 914 1.60 -1.56 25.90
N TYR A 915 0.39 -2.08 25.65
CA TYR A 915 0.06 -2.74 24.37
C TYR A 915 0.06 -1.77 23.19
N ARG A 916 -0.48 -0.56 23.37
CA ARG A 916 -0.46 0.48 22.33
C ARG A 916 0.97 0.89 22.04
N LEU A 917 1.77 1.17 23.07
CA LEU A 917 3.16 1.57 22.89
C LEU A 917 3.93 0.51 22.09
N GLN A 918 3.81 -0.76 22.49
CA GLN A 918 4.48 -1.86 21.82
C GLN A 918 4.02 -2.01 20.36
N LEU A 919 2.71 -1.96 20.10
CA LEU A 919 2.21 -2.02 18.72
C LEU A 919 2.70 -0.83 17.88
N THR A 920 2.75 0.37 18.45
CA THR A 920 3.31 1.54 17.77
C THR A 920 4.78 1.36 17.47
N GLU A 921 5.60 1.00 18.46
CA GLU A 921 7.02 0.69 18.27
C GLU A 921 7.20 -0.35 17.15
N HIS A 922 6.48 -1.48 17.17
CA HIS A 922 6.59 -2.50 16.12
C HIS A 922 6.24 -1.97 14.72
N LEU A 923 5.17 -1.18 14.59
CA LEU A 923 4.75 -0.65 13.29
C LEU A 923 5.65 0.48 12.78
N LEU A 924 6.34 1.21 13.68
CA LEU A 924 7.30 2.26 13.34
C LEU A 924 8.74 1.75 13.15
N CYS A 925 9.10 0.65 13.84
CA CYS A 925 10.42 0.02 13.86
C CYS A 925 10.91 -0.41 12.47
N THR A 926 12.16 -0.13 12.13
CA THR A 926 12.87 -0.81 11.04
C THR A 926 13.40 -2.16 11.48
N GLU A 927 12.85 -3.21 10.89
CA GLU A 927 13.23 -4.59 11.18
C GLU A 927 14.51 -5.05 10.49
N LYS A 928 14.91 -4.37 9.40
CA LYS A 928 16.14 -4.65 8.66
C LYS A 928 17.41 -4.15 9.34
N GLU A 929 17.29 -3.15 10.23
CA GLU A 929 18.44 -2.62 10.96
C GLU A 929 18.57 -3.39 12.28
N PRO A 930 19.60 -4.21 12.45
CA PRO A 930 19.75 -5.03 13.64
C PRO A 930 19.88 -4.18 14.92
N THR A 931 19.43 -4.74 16.04
CA THR A 931 19.59 -4.10 17.36
C THR A 931 21.06 -3.82 17.62
N VAL A 932 21.39 -2.57 17.96
CA VAL A 932 22.74 -2.20 18.36
C VAL A 932 23.02 -2.84 19.72
N LEU A 933 23.99 -3.75 19.79
CA LEU A 933 24.42 -4.43 21.01
C LEU A 933 25.40 -3.59 21.82
N GLY A 934 26.19 -2.75 21.15
CA GLY A 934 27.20 -1.91 21.76
C GLY A 934 28.04 -1.19 20.70
N TYR A 935 29.14 -0.58 21.14
CA TYR A 935 30.03 0.19 20.29
C TYR A 935 31.46 -0.30 20.40
N GLU A 936 32.17 -0.30 19.28
CA GLU A 936 33.62 -0.37 19.23
C GLU A 936 34.16 1.03 18.91
N LEU A 937 35.11 1.52 19.70
CA LEU A 937 35.74 2.83 19.49
C LEU A 937 36.91 2.69 18.52
N LYS A 938 36.80 3.27 17.33
CA LYS A 938 37.88 3.31 16.32
C LYS A 938 38.13 4.74 15.87
N ASN A 939 39.37 5.22 16.02
CA ASN A 939 39.77 6.58 15.59
C ASN A 939 38.80 7.68 16.07
N ASP A 940 38.45 7.66 17.37
CA ASP A 940 37.47 8.57 17.98
C ASP A 940 36.07 8.54 17.32
N SER A 941 35.68 7.40 16.73
CA SER A 941 34.35 7.18 16.13
C SER A 941 33.67 5.96 16.74
N LEU A 942 32.34 6.01 16.84
CA LEU A 942 31.52 4.89 17.30
C LEU A 942 31.22 3.96 16.12
N VAL A 943 31.72 2.72 16.19
CA VAL A 943 31.38 1.65 15.25
C VAL A 943 30.38 0.72 15.92
N CYS A 944 29.17 0.62 15.38
CA CYS A 944 28.10 -0.19 15.98
C CYS A 944 28.39 -1.69 15.86
N LYS A 945 28.20 -2.41 16.96
CA LYS A 945 28.08 -3.87 16.98
C LYS A 945 26.59 -4.21 16.91
N PHE A 946 26.21 -5.04 15.95
CA PHE A 946 24.82 -5.36 15.65
C PHE A 946 24.45 -6.78 16.07
N ALA A 947 23.19 -6.99 16.44
CA ALA A 947 22.63 -8.32 16.65
C ALA A 947 22.33 -9.02 15.31
N GLU A 948 22.17 -10.34 15.33
CA GLU A 948 21.59 -11.04 14.18
C GLU A 948 20.10 -10.68 14.02
N PRO A 949 19.59 -10.52 12.78
CA PRO A 949 18.16 -10.34 12.54
C PRO A 949 17.35 -11.54 13.05
N THR A 950 16.21 -11.30 13.68
CA THR A 950 15.42 -12.33 14.37
C THR A 950 14.05 -12.60 13.75
N MET A 951 13.70 -11.95 12.63
CA MET A 951 12.36 -11.98 12.04
C MET A 951 12.24 -12.79 10.74
N ASP A 952 11.02 -13.27 10.48
CA ASP A 952 10.68 -14.06 9.29
C ASP A 952 10.67 -13.19 8.02
N PHE A 953 11.21 -13.72 6.93
CA PHE A 953 11.37 -13.02 5.66
C PHE A 953 10.05 -12.44 5.12
N ALA A 954 8.96 -13.21 5.18
CA ALA A 954 7.69 -12.78 4.61
C ALA A 954 7.10 -11.59 5.39
N GLN A 955 7.18 -11.64 6.71
CA GLN A 955 6.73 -10.56 7.60
C GLN A 955 7.52 -9.27 7.34
N THR A 956 8.85 -9.35 7.33
CA THR A 956 9.71 -8.20 7.08
C THR A 956 9.45 -7.60 5.70
N LYS A 957 9.15 -8.43 4.68
CA LYS A 957 8.79 -7.95 3.35
C LYS A 957 7.49 -7.13 3.38
N LEU A 958 6.42 -7.65 3.97
CA LEU A 958 5.11 -6.97 4.00
C LEU A 958 5.13 -5.70 4.87
N LEU A 959 5.80 -5.74 6.03
CA LEU A 959 5.93 -4.56 6.88
C LEU A 959 6.77 -3.47 6.20
N THR A 960 7.85 -3.85 5.52
CA THR A 960 8.66 -2.89 4.73
C THR A 960 7.80 -2.23 3.65
N ILE A 961 6.97 -3.00 2.93
CA ILE A 961 6.04 -2.45 1.93
C ILE A 961 5.10 -1.42 2.57
N ALA A 962 4.51 -1.74 3.73
CA ALA A 962 3.63 -0.80 4.44
C ALA A 962 4.37 0.49 4.86
N GLN A 963 5.54 0.38 5.49
CA GLN A 963 6.29 1.52 5.99
C GLN A 963 6.82 2.40 4.85
N GLN A 964 7.30 1.80 3.75
CA GLN A 964 7.73 2.52 2.56
C GLN A 964 6.57 3.28 1.90
N ASN A 965 5.38 2.68 1.82
CA ASN A 965 4.19 3.39 1.33
C ASN A 965 3.77 4.53 2.27
N GLY A 966 4.03 4.42 3.58
CA GLY A 966 3.88 5.53 4.51
C GLY A 966 4.81 6.71 4.19
N VAL A 967 6.07 6.45 3.84
CA VAL A 967 7.00 7.50 3.39
C VAL A 967 6.59 8.05 2.01
N GLN A 968 6.15 7.18 1.09
CA GLN A 968 5.68 7.58 -0.23
C GLN A 968 4.49 8.54 -0.15
N PHE A 969 3.55 8.32 0.79
CA PHE A 969 2.46 9.25 1.04
C PHE A 969 2.97 10.66 1.38
N VAL A 970 4.01 10.77 2.22
CA VAL A 970 4.59 12.08 2.60
C VAL A 970 5.21 12.76 1.38
N ALA A 971 5.91 12.01 0.53
CA ALA A 971 6.47 12.51 -0.72
C ALA A 971 5.37 13.00 -1.68
N ASP A 972 4.36 12.16 -1.92
CA ASP A 972 3.25 12.50 -2.80
C ASP A 972 2.48 13.72 -2.29
N PHE A 973 2.24 13.83 -0.98
CA PHE A 973 1.58 14.97 -0.38
C PHE A 973 2.39 16.27 -0.56
N ALA A 974 3.70 16.22 -0.31
CA ALA A 974 4.59 17.36 -0.54
C ALA A 974 4.67 17.76 -2.03
N GLU A 975 4.72 16.79 -2.96
CA GLU A 975 4.70 17.04 -4.41
C GLU A 975 3.36 17.63 -4.87
N VAL A 976 2.24 17.16 -4.30
CA VAL A 976 0.89 17.61 -4.65
C VAL A 976 0.67 19.08 -4.30
N PHE A 977 1.07 19.47 -3.09
CA PHE A 977 0.80 20.81 -2.58
C PHE A 977 1.98 21.78 -2.76
N GLY A 978 3.19 21.32 -3.11
CA GLY A 978 4.37 22.18 -3.22
C GLY A 978 4.61 22.91 -1.91
N SER A 979 4.86 24.22 -1.92
CA SER A 979 4.98 24.98 -0.66
C SER A 979 3.65 25.13 0.11
N ASP A 980 2.51 24.74 -0.47
CA ASP A 980 1.22 24.99 0.17
C ASP A 980 0.97 24.12 1.41
N TRP A 981 1.61 22.95 1.51
CA TRP A 981 1.40 22.04 2.65
C TRP A 981 1.78 22.68 4.00
N GLU A 982 2.73 23.61 4.02
CA GLU A 982 3.28 24.21 5.25
C GLU A 982 2.20 24.92 6.07
N TRP A 983 1.30 25.58 5.36
CA TRP A 983 0.32 26.48 5.93
C TRP A 983 -1.06 25.87 6.10
N LEU A 984 -1.30 24.70 5.50
CA LEU A 984 -2.59 24.03 5.60
C LEU A 984 -2.97 23.88 7.08
N PRO A 985 -4.16 24.38 7.48
CA PRO A 985 -4.60 24.25 8.86
C PRO A 985 -4.75 22.76 9.15
N TYR A 986 -3.96 22.30 10.12
CA TYR A 986 -3.84 20.90 10.47
C TYR A 986 -3.82 20.73 11.98
N ARG A 987 -4.47 19.67 12.47
CA ARG A 987 -4.25 19.18 13.82
C ARG A 987 -3.36 17.97 13.73
N TYR A 988 -2.20 18.01 14.38
CA TYR A 988 -1.40 16.79 14.57
C TYR A 988 -2.32 15.71 15.13
N THR A 989 -2.53 14.67 14.33
CA THR A 989 -3.51 13.65 14.68
C THR A 989 -2.94 12.28 14.38
N ASP A 990 -3.09 11.42 15.35
CA ASP A 990 -2.86 9.99 15.27
C ASP A 990 -4.19 9.25 15.07
N ARG A 991 -5.27 9.95 14.70
CA ARG A 991 -6.62 9.38 14.68
C ARG A 991 -6.76 8.20 13.73
N PRO A 992 -6.34 8.24 12.44
CA PRO A 992 -6.46 7.08 11.57
C PRO A 992 -5.71 5.87 12.15
N PHE A 993 -4.50 6.11 12.66
CA PHE A 993 -3.67 5.12 13.33
C PHE A 993 -4.35 4.51 14.57
N ASN A 994 -4.81 5.34 15.51
CA ASN A 994 -5.49 4.90 16.72
C ASN A 994 -6.83 4.21 16.46
N ALA A 995 -7.61 4.73 15.51
CA ALA A 995 -8.88 4.12 15.11
C ALA A 995 -8.64 2.76 14.45
N PHE A 996 -7.58 2.62 13.64
CA PHE A 996 -7.17 1.34 13.09
C PHE A 996 -6.79 0.34 14.21
N LEU A 997 -5.90 0.72 15.13
CA LEU A 997 -5.55 -0.13 16.29
C LEU A 997 -6.81 -0.60 17.06
N LYS A 998 -7.81 0.27 17.20
CA LYS A 998 -9.05 -0.01 17.94
C LYS A 998 -10.07 -0.87 17.20
N TYR A 999 -10.24 -0.67 15.89
CA TYR A 999 -11.36 -1.22 15.14
C TYR A 999 -10.99 -2.16 14.00
N ALA A 1000 -9.69 -2.29 13.67
CA ALA A 1000 -9.22 -3.23 12.67
C ALA A 1000 -9.66 -4.66 12.99
N SER A 1001 -10.10 -5.38 11.97
CA SER A 1001 -10.44 -6.79 12.04
C SER A 1001 -9.18 -7.66 11.90
N PRO A 1002 -9.22 -8.96 12.24
CA PRO A 1002 -8.06 -9.84 12.09
C PRO A 1002 -7.45 -9.93 10.69
N ILE A 1003 -8.25 -9.71 9.65
CA ILE A 1003 -7.75 -9.66 8.27
C ILE A 1003 -6.90 -8.40 8.03
N ASP A 1004 -7.26 -7.26 8.62
CA ASP A 1004 -6.59 -5.97 8.41
C ASP A 1004 -5.15 -5.93 8.95
N TYR A 1005 -4.85 -6.68 10.02
CA TYR A 1005 -3.52 -6.80 10.60
C TYR A 1005 -2.89 -8.19 10.38
N SER A 1006 -3.41 -8.95 9.40
CA SER A 1006 -2.94 -10.31 9.11
C SER A 1006 -1.45 -10.37 8.76
N PHE A 1007 -0.94 -9.37 8.04
CA PHE A 1007 0.47 -9.26 7.63
C PHE A 1007 1.47 -9.18 8.79
N CYS A 1008 1.01 -8.90 10.02
CA CYS A 1008 1.83 -8.86 11.24
C CYS A 1008 1.35 -9.82 12.33
N ARG A 1009 0.45 -10.78 12.00
CA ARG A 1009 -0.24 -11.63 12.98
C ARG A 1009 0.68 -12.57 13.78
N SER A 1010 1.63 -13.22 13.11
CA SER A 1010 2.49 -14.27 13.68
C SER A 1010 3.82 -13.75 14.23
N THR A 1011 4.00 -12.42 14.28
CA THR A 1011 5.26 -11.81 14.70
C THR A 1011 5.46 -11.90 16.21
N LYS A 1012 6.65 -12.36 16.63
CA LYS A 1012 7.11 -12.26 18.01
C LYS A 1012 7.76 -10.89 18.21
N TYR A 1013 7.51 -10.25 19.34
CA TYR A 1013 8.06 -8.93 19.62
C TYR A 1013 9.58 -9.00 19.85
N ILE A 1014 10.35 -8.19 19.13
CA ILE A 1014 11.83 -8.31 19.10
C ILE A 1014 12.56 -7.34 20.03
N ASP A 1015 11.85 -6.55 20.84
CA ASP A 1015 12.54 -5.63 21.77
C ASP A 1015 11.92 -5.46 23.15
N THR A 1016 11.32 -6.53 23.64
CA THR A 1016 11.21 -6.64 25.08
C THR A 1016 12.28 -7.60 25.55
N LEU A 1017 13.19 -7.02 26.32
CA LEU A 1017 13.81 -7.63 27.48
C LEU A 1017 12.79 -8.38 28.41
N ASP A 1018 11.49 -8.42 28.10
CA ASP A 1018 10.54 -9.35 28.68
C ASP A 1018 10.56 -10.69 27.95
N THR A 1019 10.50 -11.76 28.74
CA THR A 1019 10.33 -13.17 28.35
C THR A 1019 8.99 -13.46 27.67
N ASP A 1020 8.31 -12.45 27.14
CA ASP A 1020 6.94 -12.54 26.68
C ASP A 1020 6.90 -13.28 25.33
N THR A 1021 6.42 -14.52 25.36
CA THR A 1021 6.17 -15.34 24.17
C THR A 1021 4.94 -14.87 23.39
N ASP A 1022 4.35 -13.74 23.79
CA ASP A 1022 3.10 -13.23 23.26
C ASP A 1022 3.24 -12.64 21.84
N THR A 1023 2.30 -12.97 20.98
CA THR A 1023 2.28 -12.55 19.57
C THR A 1023 1.71 -11.13 19.42
N VAL A 1024 2.05 -10.45 18.34
CA VAL A 1024 1.43 -9.16 17.97
C VAL A 1024 -0.10 -9.26 17.92
N GLU A 1025 -0.65 -10.38 17.42
CA GLU A 1025 -2.09 -10.63 17.42
C GLU A 1025 -2.70 -10.61 18.83
N ASN A 1026 -2.07 -11.26 19.80
CA ASN A 1026 -2.58 -11.32 21.17
C ASN A 1026 -2.54 -9.94 21.84
N LYS A 1027 -1.47 -9.17 21.61
CA LYS A 1027 -1.37 -7.78 22.06
C LYS A 1027 -2.47 -6.90 21.46
N TRP A 1028 -2.76 -7.08 20.17
CA TRP A 1028 -3.85 -6.37 19.50
C TRP A 1028 -5.22 -6.72 20.11
N LYS A 1029 -5.49 -8.01 20.33
CA LYS A 1029 -6.72 -8.48 21.01
C LYS A 1029 -6.85 -7.90 22.42
N ASN A 1030 -5.75 -7.86 23.18
CA ASN A 1030 -5.71 -7.28 24.51
C ASN A 1030 -5.98 -5.77 24.49
N LEU A 1031 -5.35 -5.02 23.58
CA LEU A 1031 -5.62 -3.60 23.37
C LEU A 1031 -7.10 -3.36 23.05
N GLN A 1032 -7.66 -4.09 22.09
CA GLN A 1032 -9.06 -3.95 21.71
C GLN A 1032 -10.02 -4.31 22.85
N LYS A 1033 -9.70 -5.33 23.66
CA LYS A 1033 -10.49 -5.70 24.85
C LYS A 1033 -10.50 -4.57 25.88
N ILE A 1034 -9.36 -3.92 26.12
CA ILE A 1034 -9.24 -2.77 27.02
C ILE A 1034 -10.05 -1.59 26.46
N GLU A 1035 -9.84 -1.24 25.20
CA GLU A 1035 -10.53 -0.14 24.52
C GLU A 1035 -12.05 -0.33 24.50
N ARG A 1036 -12.53 -1.57 24.26
CA ARG A 1036 -13.96 -1.90 24.32
C ARG A 1036 -14.54 -1.72 25.71
N ARG A 1037 -13.80 -2.07 26.78
CA ARG A 1037 -14.21 -1.84 28.18
C ARG A 1037 -14.25 -0.35 28.54
N ILE A 1038 -13.34 0.46 27.99
CA ILE A 1038 -13.34 1.91 28.18
C ILE A 1038 -14.52 2.54 27.43
N SER A 1039 -14.82 2.06 26.22
CA SER A 1039 -15.93 2.56 25.40
C SER A 1039 -17.29 1.92 25.71
N SER A 1040 -17.38 0.96 26.64
CA SER A 1040 -18.64 0.27 26.92
C SER A 1040 -19.64 1.25 27.57
N PRO A 1041 -20.92 1.21 27.18
CA PRO A 1041 -21.93 2.12 27.71
C PRO A 1041 -22.02 2.10 29.24
N GLU A 1042 -21.77 0.92 29.84
CA GLU A 1042 -21.83 0.67 31.28
C GLU A 1042 -20.86 1.53 32.12
N ASN A 1043 -19.77 2.05 31.52
CA ASN A 1043 -18.74 2.81 32.24
C ASN A 1043 -18.86 4.33 32.11
N SER A 1044 -19.73 4.87 31.24
CA SER A 1044 -19.78 6.32 31.11
C SER A 1044 -20.57 6.92 32.28
N ALA A 1045 -19.89 7.66 33.15
CA ALA A 1045 -20.51 8.59 34.09
C ALA A 1045 -21.57 9.46 33.38
N MET A 1046 -21.42 9.68 32.07
CA MET A 1046 -22.38 10.32 31.17
C MET A 1046 -23.70 9.56 30.96
N GLN A 1047 -23.75 8.23 31.03
CA GLN A 1047 -25.01 7.48 31.01
C GLN A 1047 -25.75 7.58 32.33
N LYS A 1048 -25.03 7.52 33.47
CA LYS A 1048 -25.60 7.87 34.78
C LYS A 1048 -26.10 9.31 34.78
N LEU A 1049 -25.32 10.25 34.29
CA LEU A 1049 -25.71 11.67 34.19
C LEU A 1049 -26.91 11.86 33.24
N ARG A 1050 -26.97 11.15 32.10
CA ARG A 1050 -28.11 11.18 31.17
C ARG A 1050 -29.34 10.51 31.76
N ALA A 1051 -29.20 9.40 32.48
CA ALA A 1051 -30.28 8.72 33.17
C ALA A 1051 -30.82 9.57 34.33
N GLU A 1052 -29.94 10.20 35.10
CA GLU A 1052 -30.25 11.18 36.14
C GLU A 1052 -30.90 12.43 35.55
N LEU A 1053 -30.36 13.01 34.47
CA LEU A 1053 -30.99 14.12 33.73
C LEU A 1053 -32.35 13.75 33.16
N THR A 1054 -32.52 12.51 32.70
CA THR A 1054 -33.80 12.01 32.18
C THR A 1054 -34.79 11.79 33.33
N ALA A 1055 -34.35 11.26 34.46
CA ALA A 1055 -35.12 11.15 35.70
C ALA A 1055 -35.50 12.53 36.25
N LEU A 1056 -34.59 13.51 36.21
CA LEU A 1056 -34.82 14.91 36.58
C LEU A 1056 -35.84 15.56 35.65
N LYS A 1057 -35.72 15.38 34.33
CA LYS A 1057 -36.69 15.87 33.34
C LYS A 1057 -38.06 15.20 33.49
N ASN A 1058 -38.09 13.95 33.93
CA ASN A 1058 -39.31 13.19 34.22
C ASN A 1058 -39.83 13.42 35.65
N SER A 1059 -39.10 14.12 36.52
CA SER A 1059 -39.53 14.41 37.89
C SER A 1059 -40.80 15.28 37.89
N ARG A 1060 -41.64 15.11 38.91
CA ARG A 1060 -42.86 15.92 39.09
C ARG A 1060 -42.52 17.41 39.24
N SER A 1061 -41.43 17.73 39.94
CA SER A 1061 -40.94 19.09 40.19
C SER A 1061 -40.50 19.79 38.90
N TYR A 1062 -39.72 19.15 38.03
CA TYR A 1062 -39.32 19.74 36.74
C TYR A 1062 -40.52 19.92 35.80
N ARG A 1063 -41.46 18.96 35.75
CA ARG A 1063 -42.70 19.06 34.97
C ARG A 1063 -43.62 20.18 35.49
N LEU A 1064 -43.71 20.38 36.81
CA LEU A 1064 -44.43 21.52 37.40
C LEU A 1064 -43.76 22.85 37.04
N GLY A 1065 -42.45 22.99 37.23
CA GLY A 1065 -41.71 24.23 36.95
C GLY A 1065 -41.78 24.64 35.48
N ARG A 1066 -41.72 23.67 34.56
CA ARG A 1066 -41.88 23.92 33.13
C ARG A 1066 -43.33 24.28 32.76
N SER A 1067 -44.34 23.72 33.43
CA SER A 1067 -45.75 24.06 33.21
C SER A 1067 -46.08 25.47 33.73
N LEU A 1068 -45.56 25.82 34.91
CA LEU A 1068 -45.67 27.14 35.54
C LEU A 1068 -45.02 28.26 34.72
N THR A 1069 -43.97 27.97 33.95
CA THR A 1069 -43.29 28.96 33.09
C THR A 1069 -43.77 28.97 31.64
N TRP A 1070 -44.14 27.81 31.09
CA TRP A 1070 -44.59 27.67 29.70
C TRP A 1070 -46.03 28.15 29.49
N PHE A 1071 -46.94 27.83 30.41
CA PHE A 1071 -48.36 28.18 30.27
C PHE A 1071 -48.58 29.70 30.24
N PRO A 1072 -48.01 30.51 31.15
CA PRO A 1072 -48.16 31.97 31.08
C PRO A 1072 -47.53 32.60 29.83
N ARG A 1073 -46.43 32.04 29.31
CA ARG A 1073 -45.80 32.48 28.04
C ARG A 1073 -46.69 32.20 26.83
N LYS A 1074 -47.34 31.03 26.78
CA LYS A 1074 -48.25 30.67 25.68
C LYS A 1074 -49.55 31.45 25.74
N VAL A 1075 -50.10 31.68 26.93
CA VAL A 1075 -51.25 32.55 27.14
C VAL A 1075 -50.91 33.98 26.69
N ARG A 1076 -49.79 34.56 27.13
CA ARG A 1076 -49.33 35.88 26.64
C ARG A 1076 -49.16 35.93 25.12
N GLY A 1077 -48.53 34.92 24.52
CA GLY A 1077 -48.35 34.87 23.07
C GLY A 1077 -49.68 34.74 22.30
N PHE A 1078 -50.65 34.00 22.84
CA PHE A 1078 -52.00 33.89 22.28
C PHE A 1078 -52.74 35.22 22.33
N PHE A 1079 -52.75 35.89 23.49
CA PHE A 1079 -53.39 37.20 23.65
C PHE A 1079 -52.69 38.29 22.84
N ARG A 1080 -51.35 38.26 22.75
CA ARG A 1080 -50.60 39.19 21.90
C ARG A 1080 -50.98 39.04 20.42
N HIS A 1081 -51.00 37.82 19.92
CA HIS A 1081 -51.35 37.58 18.52
C HIS A 1081 -52.85 37.82 18.24
N TRP A 1082 -53.73 37.56 19.21
CA TRP A 1082 -55.13 37.98 19.12
C TRP A 1082 -55.25 39.50 19.03
N LYS A 1083 -54.52 40.26 19.86
CA LYS A 1083 -54.50 41.72 19.81
C LYS A 1083 -53.94 42.26 18.48
N GLU A 1084 -52.95 41.60 17.91
CA GLU A 1084 -52.27 42.00 16.66
C GLU A 1084 -53.01 41.56 15.37
N SER A 1085 -53.72 40.43 15.38
CA SER A 1085 -54.18 39.78 14.14
C SER A 1085 -55.62 39.24 14.20
N GLY A 1086 -56.35 39.47 15.30
CA GLY A 1086 -57.75 39.06 15.47
C GLY A 1086 -57.96 37.59 15.85
N LEU A 1087 -59.08 37.30 16.51
CA LEU A 1087 -59.34 35.98 17.14
C LEU A 1087 -59.34 34.82 16.13
N LYS A 1088 -59.89 35.08 14.93
CA LYS A 1088 -60.06 34.08 13.87
C LYS A 1088 -58.71 33.59 13.31
N ALA A 1089 -57.72 34.47 13.16
CA ALA A 1089 -56.37 34.12 12.72
C ALA A 1089 -55.61 33.37 13.82
N THR A 1090 -55.71 33.83 15.06
CA THR A 1090 -55.06 33.20 16.22
C THR A 1090 -55.56 31.77 16.47
N LEU A 1091 -56.87 31.53 16.36
CA LEU A 1091 -57.45 30.19 16.49
C LEU A 1091 -57.00 29.25 15.35
N ARG A 1092 -56.91 29.76 14.11
CA ARG A 1092 -56.43 28.98 12.97
C ARG A 1092 -54.99 28.49 13.18
N LEU A 1093 -54.11 29.40 13.64
CA LEU A 1093 -52.70 29.13 13.89
C LEU A 1093 -52.49 28.20 15.10
N PHE A 1094 -53.34 28.32 16.13
CA PHE A 1094 -53.38 27.41 17.27
C PHE A 1094 -53.78 25.99 16.86
N MET A 1095 -54.84 25.84 16.04
CA MET A 1095 -55.29 24.54 15.52
C MET A 1095 -54.26 23.88 14.60
N GLN A 1096 -53.55 24.67 13.78
CA GLN A 1096 -52.48 24.16 12.90
C GLN A 1096 -51.30 23.58 13.71
N LYS A 1097 -50.95 24.23 14.83
CA LYS A 1097 -49.91 23.75 15.77
C LYS A 1097 -50.33 22.48 16.51
N ILE A 1098 -51.60 22.31 16.83
CA ILE A 1098 -52.14 21.07 17.40
C ILE A 1098 -52.07 19.93 16.37
N LYS A 1099 -52.50 20.17 15.12
CA LYS A 1099 -52.41 19.17 14.03
C LYS A 1099 -50.96 18.70 13.78
N ARG A 1100 -49.98 19.61 13.73
CA ARG A 1100 -48.56 19.24 13.57
C ARG A 1100 -48.04 18.32 14.69
N ARG A 1101 -48.45 18.56 15.95
CA ARG A 1101 -48.04 17.73 17.09
C ARG A 1101 -48.65 16.33 17.09
N LEU A 1102 -49.84 16.17 16.52
CA LEU A 1102 -50.49 14.87 16.39
C LEU A 1102 -49.85 14.01 15.28
N HIS A 1103 -49.31 14.62 14.22
CA HIS A 1103 -48.60 13.88 13.16
C HIS A 1103 -47.18 13.43 13.53
N THR A 1104 -46.47 14.16 14.40
CA THR A 1104 -45.10 13.81 14.81
C THR A 1104 -44.99 12.59 15.75
N LYS A 1105 -46.09 11.98 16.19
CA LYS A 1105 -46.10 10.81 17.08
C LYS A 1105 -46.06 9.44 16.35
N LYS A 1106 -46.00 9.41 15.00
CA LYS A 1106 -46.14 8.17 14.19
C LYS A 1106 -44.88 7.70 13.44
N ALA A 1107 -43.68 8.15 13.80
CA ALA A 1107 -42.43 7.56 13.28
C ALA A 1107 -41.71 6.80 14.41
N PRO A 1108 -41.49 5.47 14.29
CA PRO A 1108 -40.69 4.74 15.27
C PRO A 1108 -39.20 5.11 15.11
N ARG A 1109 -38.52 5.20 16.25
CA ARG A 1109 -37.09 5.50 16.39
C ARG A 1109 -36.28 4.22 16.39
#